data_AF-A0A1W2LQQ5-F1
#
_entry.id   AF-A0A1W2LQQ5-F1
#
_cell.length_a   1.000
_cell.length_b   1.000
_cell.length_c   1.000
_cell.angle_alpha   90.00
_cell.angle_beta   90.00
_cell.angle_gamma   90.00
#
_symmetry.space_group_name_H-M   'P 1'
#
loop_
_entity.id
_entity.type
_entity.pdbx_description
1 polymer ?
#
loop_
_entity_poly.entity_id
_entity_poly.type
_entity_poly.pdbx_seq_one_letter_code
_entity_poly.pdbx_strand_id
1 'polypeptide(L)'
;MSWSTPGPVESGLTVVVPCFNEVDNVEPSYREIVAELGNLPLELLYVDDGSTDGTLDVIRALAHTDPRVRYLSFTRNYGFEAAFSAGYRYAGKPWLLHMDADQQFPASEVEKLIIAAEAGNDAVFGVRTNRQDPLLRRWGTAAFHFLGRRVLRIEIPPGATAFRLVRTELARKIVDLRLGTPYFLATVPRLTSRYTTVQVAHRARERGESKVGFGFLSSHAIELFVGFTRRLTTMASTTAVLTAVISVLAGIAAATGLLGLTAASTLTFVMFSVLLTVLALSVRYLVVVGAGQARPRQFYIREANFPVDEDDRLYASAMAEIHPGERQAGVKNTEDTAAVRSLVILGGADGSVSTYHRARELGFRTICVDVRASAPAVALADEFVQVSVRAPEQIAAALDGRDDIAGVLCPASDVGLPALAWLTRHWNLPDPLPEAAVAASVDKSVFRELCDRLRLPTYRSVGGKPGPDLALAAQQLRFPTLVKPVDSSGSRGVVSCASPGGLTTAFSDSLAFSPSGKLVVEEHLDGSHYTIEALAVDGRIVFHAVTRRTLTPPPFFVTASHLLPAGLPPVVDRALPVMLAALCAELGYRTGPLTLDAVLGRDGKFYLIEMGARMGGNGLAEAIEHSTGVDLIAAGIAAATGDEVVLSPRDPRPTLIHILASDRGGRIVRIEGVDEVRAMPAVHNLELFAEEDSYVKPYEQAGYKMGYAVLSAPTVPDVLAAEDELRGTLKFLLDEQGAAVPLP
;
A
#
# COMPACT_ATOMS: atom_id res chain seq x y z
N MET A 1 1.70 37.50 -21.07
CA MET A 1 2.92 37.26 -20.27
C MET A 1 4.07 37.08 -21.24
N SER A 2 4.97 38.05 -21.36
CA SER A 2 6.18 37.92 -22.17
C SER A 2 7.23 37.18 -21.36
N TRP A 3 7.44 35.90 -21.66
CA TRP A 3 8.53 35.12 -21.06
C TRP A 3 9.85 35.64 -21.63
N SER A 4 10.58 36.44 -20.85
CA SER A 4 11.94 36.89 -21.14
C SER A 4 12.96 35.81 -20.74
N THR A 5 12.74 34.57 -21.18
CA THR A 5 13.64 33.45 -20.92
C THR A 5 14.60 33.28 -22.10
N PRO A 6 15.89 33.02 -21.84
CA PRO A 6 16.88 32.82 -22.89
C PRO A 6 16.54 31.66 -23.85
N GLY A 7 17.17 31.66 -25.02
CA GLY A 7 17.03 30.60 -26.03
C GLY A 7 17.54 29.24 -25.51
N PRO A 8 17.23 28.12 -26.20
CA PRO A 8 17.68 26.79 -25.80
C PRO A 8 19.20 26.64 -25.73
N VAL A 9 19.95 27.38 -26.57
CA VAL A 9 21.42 27.33 -26.58
C VAL A 9 22.01 27.90 -25.29
N GLU A 10 21.48 29.02 -24.81
CA GLU A 10 21.95 29.70 -23.59
C GLU A 10 21.42 29.03 -22.31
N SER A 11 20.14 28.63 -22.31
CA SER A 11 19.46 28.14 -21.11
C SER A 11 19.43 26.61 -20.95
N GLY A 12 19.80 25.87 -22.00
CA GLY A 12 19.81 24.42 -22.01
C GLY A 12 18.46 23.76 -22.31
N LEU A 13 18.50 22.46 -22.56
CA LEU A 13 17.33 21.65 -22.90
C LEU A 13 17.35 20.28 -22.21
N THR A 14 16.17 19.83 -21.79
CA THR A 14 15.93 18.46 -21.32
C THR A 14 15.39 17.64 -22.49
N VAL A 15 16.08 16.58 -22.89
CA VAL A 15 15.58 15.59 -23.84
C VAL A 15 14.82 14.53 -23.05
N VAL A 16 13.50 14.51 -23.20
CA VAL A 16 12.66 13.46 -22.62
C VAL A 16 12.56 12.31 -23.60
N VAL A 17 12.96 11.12 -23.15
CA VAL A 17 12.95 9.88 -23.93
C VAL A 17 12.04 8.85 -23.22
N PRO A 18 10.79 8.66 -23.67
CA PRO A 18 9.93 7.61 -23.14
C PRO A 18 10.39 6.24 -23.63
N CYS A 19 10.37 5.25 -22.73
CA CYS A 19 10.82 3.90 -23.03
C CYS A 19 9.82 2.86 -22.52
N PHE A 20 9.52 1.85 -23.33
CA PHE A 20 8.80 0.66 -22.90
C PHE A 20 9.24 -0.56 -23.71
N ASN A 21 10.06 -1.41 -23.08
CA ASN A 21 10.72 -2.53 -23.72
C ASN A 21 11.51 -2.11 -24.98
N GLU A 22 12.53 -1.29 -24.76
CA GLU A 22 13.39 -0.63 -25.74
C GLU A 22 14.89 -0.93 -25.47
N VAL A 23 15.21 -2.09 -24.89
CA VAL A 23 16.57 -2.46 -24.45
C VAL A 23 17.62 -2.29 -25.55
N ASP A 24 17.27 -2.63 -26.79
CA ASP A 24 18.15 -2.55 -27.97
C ASP A 24 18.30 -1.14 -28.54
N ASN A 25 17.50 -0.17 -28.08
CA ASN A 25 17.36 1.17 -28.65
C ASN A 25 17.91 2.27 -27.74
N VAL A 26 17.86 2.10 -26.43
CA VAL A 26 18.29 3.12 -25.44
C VAL A 26 19.75 3.53 -25.63
N GLU A 27 20.69 2.59 -25.64
CA GLU A 27 22.13 2.86 -25.78
C GLU A 27 22.48 3.57 -27.11
N PRO A 28 22.04 3.09 -28.30
CA PRO A 28 22.35 3.81 -29.53
C PRO A 28 21.63 5.17 -29.62
N SER A 29 20.43 5.33 -29.06
CA SER A 29 19.75 6.63 -28.97
C SER A 29 20.55 7.61 -28.10
N TYR A 30 21.03 7.16 -26.93
CA TYR A 30 21.92 7.93 -26.06
C TYR A 30 23.15 8.46 -26.81
N ARG A 31 23.85 7.58 -27.54
CA ARG A 31 25.05 7.95 -28.30
C ARG A 31 24.76 9.01 -29.37
N GLU A 32 23.65 8.86 -30.11
CA GLU A 32 23.25 9.84 -31.13
C GLU A 32 22.92 11.20 -30.49
N ILE A 33 22.18 11.22 -29.37
CA ILE A 33 21.83 12.47 -28.69
C ILE A 33 23.09 13.18 -28.17
N VAL A 34 23.98 12.45 -27.50
CA VAL A 34 25.21 13.02 -26.93
C VAL A 34 26.14 13.54 -28.02
N ALA A 35 26.24 12.84 -29.15
CA ALA A 35 27.05 13.28 -30.29
C ALA A 35 26.57 14.61 -30.87
N GLU A 36 25.26 14.78 -31.04
CA GLU A 36 24.66 15.94 -31.71
C GLU A 36 24.41 17.12 -30.76
N LEU A 37 23.99 16.85 -29.52
CA LEU A 37 23.54 17.87 -28.56
C LEU A 37 24.46 18.04 -27.35
N GLY A 38 25.52 17.23 -27.24
CA GLY A 38 26.37 17.18 -26.05
C GLY A 38 27.12 18.48 -25.71
N ASN A 39 27.24 19.40 -26.67
CA ASN A 39 27.85 20.72 -26.50
C ASN A 39 26.90 21.75 -25.86
N LEU A 40 25.60 21.44 -25.76
CA LEU A 40 24.62 22.30 -25.12
C LEU A 40 24.52 21.97 -23.61
N PRO A 41 23.97 22.86 -22.77
CA PRO A 41 23.61 22.54 -21.39
C PRO A 41 22.47 21.50 -21.37
N LEU A 42 22.84 20.23 -21.50
CA LEU A 42 21.94 19.11 -21.80
C LEU A 42 21.56 18.33 -20.56
N GLU A 43 20.30 17.93 -20.49
CA GLU A 43 19.79 16.93 -19.57
C GLU A 43 19.08 15.84 -20.37
N LEU A 44 19.35 14.57 -20.09
CA LEU A 44 18.68 13.43 -20.71
C LEU A 44 17.76 12.80 -19.69
N LEU A 45 16.45 12.87 -19.89
CA LEU A 45 15.46 12.30 -18.97
C LEU A 45 14.80 11.08 -19.62
N TYR A 46 15.23 9.89 -19.22
CA TYR A 46 14.58 8.64 -19.61
C TYR A 46 13.37 8.36 -18.72
N VAL A 47 12.22 8.09 -19.35
CA VAL A 47 10.99 7.74 -18.63
C VAL A 47 10.60 6.31 -18.98
N ASP A 48 10.93 5.38 -18.09
CA ASP A 48 10.64 3.96 -18.24
C ASP A 48 9.20 3.65 -17.78
N ASP A 49 8.34 3.27 -18.73
CA ASP A 49 6.93 2.91 -18.52
C ASP A 49 6.78 1.45 -18.01
N GLY A 50 7.59 1.09 -17.02
CA GLY A 50 7.58 -0.23 -16.38
C GLY A 50 8.05 -1.36 -17.31
N SER A 51 9.20 -1.19 -17.98
CA SER A 51 9.75 -2.23 -18.87
C SER A 51 10.12 -3.51 -18.12
N THR A 52 10.11 -4.63 -18.86
CA THR A 52 10.37 -5.99 -18.36
C THR A 52 11.49 -6.71 -19.11
N ASP A 53 12.11 -6.06 -20.09
CA ASP A 53 13.12 -6.65 -21.01
C ASP A 53 14.57 -6.25 -20.70
N GLY A 54 14.81 -5.59 -19.56
CA GLY A 54 16.13 -5.06 -19.17
C GLY A 54 16.40 -3.61 -19.62
N THR A 55 15.44 -2.92 -20.25
CA THR A 55 15.56 -1.49 -20.64
C THR A 55 16.04 -0.61 -19.48
N LEU A 56 15.45 -0.79 -18.28
CA LEU A 56 15.80 -0.01 -17.10
C LEU A 56 17.25 -0.22 -16.66
N ASP A 57 17.79 -1.43 -16.80
CA ASP A 57 19.17 -1.72 -16.41
C ASP A 57 20.18 -1.02 -17.32
N VAL A 58 19.87 -0.91 -18.62
CA VAL A 58 20.65 -0.11 -19.57
C VAL A 58 20.59 1.37 -19.19
N ILE A 59 19.40 1.90 -18.86
CA ILE A 59 19.23 3.30 -18.42
C ILE A 59 20.02 3.57 -17.14
N ARG A 60 20.00 2.66 -16.16
CA ARG A 60 20.78 2.77 -14.91
C ARG A 60 22.29 2.80 -15.18
N ALA A 61 22.77 1.94 -16.07
CA ALA A 61 24.18 1.91 -16.45
C ALA A 61 24.62 3.23 -17.10
N LEU A 62 23.78 3.82 -17.96
CA LEU A 62 24.00 5.15 -18.52
C LEU A 62 24.01 6.24 -17.45
N ALA A 63 23.03 6.24 -16.55
CA ALA A 63 22.94 7.19 -15.44
C ALA A 63 24.15 7.15 -14.49
N HIS A 64 24.76 5.98 -14.31
CA HIS A 64 25.97 5.83 -13.51
C HIS A 64 27.22 6.38 -14.21
N THR A 65 27.24 6.43 -15.55
CA THR A 65 28.43 6.81 -16.33
C THR A 65 28.39 8.25 -16.84
N ASP A 66 27.20 8.83 -17.04
CA ASP A 66 27.02 10.21 -17.47
C ASP A 66 26.05 10.95 -16.51
N PRO A 67 26.52 11.95 -15.74
CA PRO A 67 25.69 12.68 -14.79
C PRO A 67 24.58 13.52 -15.45
N ARG A 68 24.61 13.70 -16.77
CA ARG A 68 23.52 14.35 -17.52
C ARG A 68 22.30 13.45 -17.66
N VAL A 69 22.45 12.14 -17.45
CA VAL A 69 21.40 11.14 -17.59
C VAL A 69 20.61 11.01 -16.29
N ARG A 70 19.37 11.48 -16.35
CA ARG A 70 18.32 11.31 -15.36
C ARG A 70 17.34 10.26 -15.84
N TYR A 71 16.74 9.55 -14.90
CA TYR A 71 15.67 8.62 -15.23
C TYR A 71 14.64 8.54 -14.13
N LEU A 72 13.44 8.15 -14.52
CA LEU A 72 12.39 7.68 -13.63
C LEU A 72 11.74 6.44 -14.24
N SER A 73 11.35 5.49 -13.40
CA SER A 73 10.70 4.25 -13.82
C SER A 73 9.38 4.08 -13.06
N PHE A 74 8.34 3.66 -13.76
CA PHE A 74 7.04 3.38 -13.17
C PHE A 74 6.95 1.98 -12.55
N THR A 75 5.99 1.81 -11.64
CA THR A 75 5.72 0.52 -10.97
C THR A 75 5.13 -0.56 -11.89
N ARG A 76 4.53 -0.14 -13.01
CA ARG A 76 4.01 -0.98 -14.09
C ARG A 76 3.84 -0.14 -15.35
N ASN A 77 3.43 -0.78 -16.44
CA ASN A 77 2.98 -0.04 -17.62
C ASN A 77 1.69 0.76 -17.33
N TYR A 78 1.78 2.09 -17.48
CA TYR A 78 0.69 3.05 -17.42
C TYR A 78 0.36 3.64 -18.80
N GLY A 79 1.22 3.40 -19.79
CA GLY A 79 1.04 3.79 -21.17
C GLY A 79 1.75 5.09 -21.52
N PHE A 80 1.82 5.33 -22.82
CA PHE A 80 2.58 6.40 -23.45
C PHE A 80 2.29 7.81 -22.89
N GLU A 81 1.04 8.11 -22.54
CA GLU A 81 0.63 9.42 -22.03
C GLU A 81 1.13 9.71 -20.62
N ALA A 82 1.24 8.65 -19.81
CA ALA A 82 1.75 8.74 -18.46
C ALA A 82 3.25 9.06 -18.48
N ALA A 83 3.99 8.41 -19.38
CA ALA A 83 5.41 8.66 -19.59
C ALA A 83 5.70 10.11 -20.00
N PHE A 84 4.87 10.68 -20.90
CA PHE A 84 4.96 12.10 -21.26
C PHE A 84 4.68 13.03 -20.09
N SER A 85 3.62 12.75 -19.35
CA SER A 85 3.19 13.61 -18.25
C SER A 85 4.27 13.67 -17.17
N ALA A 86 4.90 12.55 -16.85
CA ALA A 86 6.05 12.51 -15.95
C ALA A 86 7.26 13.26 -16.52
N GLY A 87 7.60 13.04 -17.79
CA GLY A 87 8.70 13.75 -18.45
C GLY A 87 8.52 15.28 -18.44
N TYR A 88 7.29 15.76 -18.68
CA TYR A 88 6.98 17.19 -18.69
C TYR A 88 6.99 17.79 -17.29
N ARG A 89 6.57 17.02 -16.30
CA ARG A 89 6.61 17.42 -14.89
C ARG A 89 8.05 17.60 -14.42
N TYR A 90 8.92 16.62 -14.66
CA TYR A 90 10.25 16.54 -14.04
C TYR A 90 11.43 17.05 -14.88
N ALA A 91 11.19 17.54 -16.10
CA ALA A 91 12.22 18.19 -16.90
C ALA A 91 12.87 19.37 -16.15
N GLY A 92 14.19 19.34 -16.01
CA GLY A 92 14.96 20.30 -15.22
C GLY A 92 15.33 21.58 -15.97
N LYS A 93 15.41 21.55 -17.30
CA LYS A 93 15.81 22.72 -18.11
C LYS A 93 14.61 23.55 -18.58
N PRO A 94 14.80 24.84 -18.94
CA PRO A 94 13.71 25.71 -19.40
C PRO A 94 13.06 25.28 -20.73
N TRP A 95 13.79 24.52 -21.54
CA TRP A 95 13.30 23.91 -22.77
C TRP A 95 13.25 22.40 -22.66
N LEU A 96 12.24 21.82 -23.29
CA LEU A 96 12.00 20.39 -23.32
C LEU A 96 11.94 19.95 -24.77
N LEU A 97 12.89 19.09 -25.15
CA LEU A 97 12.84 18.33 -26.39
C LEU A 97 12.20 16.98 -26.10
N HIS A 98 11.23 16.59 -26.92
CA HIS A 98 10.66 15.26 -26.85
C HIS A 98 11.13 14.43 -28.05
N MET A 99 11.69 13.25 -27.76
CA MET A 99 12.24 12.34 -28.75
C MET A 99 11.97 10.88 -28.36
N ASP A 100 11.63 10.05 -29.35
CA ASP A 100 11.41 8.61 -29.16
C ASP A 100 12.76 7.86 -29.11
N ALA A 101 12.81 6.74 -28.39
CA ALA A 101 14.04 5.92 -28.30
C ALA A 101 14.42 5.20 -29.61
N ASP A 102 13.50 5.08 -30.57
CA ASP A 102 13.63 4.27 -31.79
C ASP A 102 14.42 4.93 -32.95
N GLN A 103 15.02 6.11 -32.71
CA GLN A 103 15.88 6.85 -33.65
C GLN A 103 15.23 7.19 -35.01
N GLN A 104 13.90 7.10 -35.11
CA GLN A 104 13.18 7.47 -36.34
C GLN A 104 13.32 8.96 -36.68
N PHE A 105 13.45 9.80 -35.66
CA PHE A 105 13.83 11.20 -35.81
C PHE A 105 15.30 11.37 -35.40
N PRO A 106 16.21 11.66 -36.35
CA PRO A 106 17.61 11.88 -36.04
C PRO A 106 17.81 13.04 -35.05
N ALA A 107 18.76 12.90 -34.12
CA ALA A 107 19.08 13.98 -33.18
C ALA A 107 19.65 15.22 -33.89
N SER A 108 20.28 15.05 -35.07
CA SER A 108 20.78 16.15 -35.90
C SER A 108 19.67 17.10 -36.41
N GLU A 109 18.41 16.64 -36.45
CA GLU A 109 17.27 17.47 -36.87
C GLU A 109 16.83 18.46 -35.78
N VAL A 110 17.30 18.29 -34.54
CA VAL A 110 16.97 19.15 -33.39
C VAL A 110 17.46 20.58 -33.58
N GLU A 111 18.56 20.79 -34.28
CA GLU A 111 19.11 22.13 -34.56
C GLU A 111 18.05 23.02 -35.26
N LYS A 112 17.27 22.45 -36.19
CA LYS A 112 16.18 23.17 -36.88
C LYS A 112 15.11 23.64 -35.90
N LEU A 113 14.82 22.84 -34.87
CA LEU A 113 13.85 23.18 -33.84
C LEU A 113 14.39 24.28 -32.92
N ILE A 114 15.67 24.20 -32.56
CA ILE A 114 16.36 25.22 -31.75
C ILE A 114 16.33 26.58 -32.46
N ILE A 115 16.73 26.64 -33.74
CA ILE A 115 16.71 27.88 -34.53
C ILE A 115 15.31 28.52 -34.53
N ALA A 116 14.27 27.72 -34.74
CA ALA A 116 12.89 28.20 -34.74
C ALA A 116 12.42 28.65 -33.34
N ALA A 117 12.90 28.02 -32.26
CA ALA A 117 12.61 28.42 -30.90
C ALA A 117 13.28 29.77 -30.56
N GLU A 118 14.53 29.96 -30.98
CA GLU A 118 15.29 31.21 -30.82
C GLU A 118 14.70 32.38 -31.61
N ALA A 119 14.03 32.10 -32.73
CA ALA A 119 13.22 33.08 -33.45
C ALA A 119 11.96 33.54 -32.67
N GLY A 120 11.79 33.10 -31.43
CA GLY A 120 10.76 33.57 -30.52
C GLY A 120 9.50 32.72 -30.47
N ASN A 121 9.58 31.42 -30.79
CA ASN A 121 8.46 30.48 -30.67
C ASN A 121 8.52 29.72 -29.34
N ASP A 122 7.41 29.66 -28.61
CA ASP A 122 7.28 28.92 -27.34
C ASP A 122 7.13 27.40 -27.57
N ALA A 123 6.73 26.98 -28.77
CA ALA A 123 6.62 25.59 -29.18
C ALA A 123 6.95 25.42 -30.67
N VAL A 124 7.76 24.42 -30.99
CA VAL A 124 8.17 24.07 -32.36
C VAL A 124 7.92 22.59 -32.58
N PHE A 125 7.14 22.27 -33.61
CA PHE A 125 6.82 20.88 -33.96
C PHE A 125 7.56 20.44 -35.22
N GLY A 126 8.16 19.26 -35.17
CA GLY A 126 8.65 18.57 -36.36
C GLY A 126 7.49 18.10 -37.24
N VAL A 127 7.66 18.26 -38.54
CA VAL A 127 6.77 17.71 -39.57
C VAL A 127 7.59 16.81 -40.47
N ARG A 128 7.18 15.54 -40.59
CA ARG A 128 7.89 14.54 -41.39
C ARG A 128 7.88 14.94 -42.87
N THR A 129 9.07 14.99 -43.47
CA THR A 129 9.21 15.04 -44.92
C THR A 129 8.98 13.66 -45.54
N ASN A 130 8.31 13.61 -46.70
CA ASN A 130 8.12 12.41 -47.54
C ASN A 130 7.20 11.29 -46.98
N ARG A 131 5.90 11.57 -46.85
CA ARG A 131 4.87 10.66 -46.29
C ARG A 131 4.43 9.55 -47.28
N GLN A 132 4.84 8.30 -47.07
CA GLN A 132 4.35 7.12 -47.83
C GLN A 132 3.16 6.39 -47.15
N ASP A 133 2.17 7.11 -46.63
CA ASP A 133 0.98 6.47 -46.05
C ASP A 133 0.04 5.89 -47.13
N PRO A 134 -0.55 4.70 -46.90
CA PRO A 134 -1.65 4.16 -47.73
C PRO A 134 -2.81 5.16 -47.85
N LEU A 135 -3.44 5.23 -49.02
CA LEU A 135 -4.49 6.21 -49.36
C LEU A 135 -5.63 6.27 -48.34
N LEU A 136 -6.03 5.13 -47.77
CA LEU A 136 -7.11 5.05 -46.77
C LEU A 136 -6.78 5.82 -45.48
N ARG A 137 -5.51 5.80 -45.04
CA ARG A 137 -5.03 6.51 -43.84
C ARG A 137 -4.94 8.02 -44.09
N ARG A 138 -4.66 8.43 -45.34
CA ARG A 138 -4.68 9.84 -45.77
C ARG A 138 -6.09 10.43 -45.74
N TRP A 139 -7.09 9.70 -46.24
CA TRP A 139 -8.50 10.14 -46.21
C TRP A 139 -9.04 10.24 -44.78
N GLY A 140 -8.78 9.25 -43.92
CA GLY A 140 -9.17 9.30 -42.50
C GLY A 140 -8.55 10.48 -41.75
N THR A 141 -7.26 10.76 -41.99
CA THR A 141 -6.56 11.92 -41.40
C THR A 141 -7.15 13.25 -41.89
N ALA A 142 -7.45 13.37 -43.18
CA ALA A 142 -8.04 14.58 -43.76
C ALA A 142 -9.47 14.84 -43.26
N ALA A 143 -10.31 13.80 -43.16
CA ALA A 143 -11.66 13.88 -42.60
C ALA A 143 -11.63 14.27 -41.11
N PHE A 144 -10.68 13.73 -40.34
CA PHE A 144 -10.45 14.06 -38.94
C PHE A 144 -10.06 15.53 -38.74
N HIS A 145 -9.14 16.06 -39.54
CA HIS A 145 -8.77 17.47 -39.52
C HIS A 145 -9.92 18.39 -39.97
N PHE A 146 -10.69 17.97 -40.98
CA PHE A 146 -11.86 18.72 -41.44
C PHE A 146 -12.93 18.83 -40.34
N LEU A 147 -13.28 17.71 -39.71
CA LEU A 147 -14.27 17.65 -38.64
C LEU A 147 -13.81 18.43 -37.40
N GLY A 148 -12.53 18.26 -37.01
CA GLY A 148 -11.91 19.01 -35.91
C GLY A 148 -11.94 20.53 -36.09
N ARG A 149 -11.62 21.01 -37.30
CA ARG A 149 -11.55 22.46 -37.58
C ARG A 149 -12.91 23.10 -37.79
N ARG A 150 -13.81 22.48 -38.57
CA ARG A 150 -15.13 23.06 -38.92
C ARG A 150 -16.20 22.85 -37.85
N VAL A 151 -16.24 21.67 -37.21
CA VAL A 151 -17.30 21.32 -36.26
C VAL A 151 -16.92 21.69 -34.83
N LEU A 152 -15.66 21.50 -34.46
CA LEU A 152 -15.21 21.54 -33.05
C LEU A 152 -14.27 22.69 -32.72
N ARG A 153 -13.80 23.42 -33.73
CA ARG A 153 -12.86 24.55 -33.60
C ARG A 153 -11.59 24.18 -32.83
N ILE A 154 -11.09 22.96 -33.03
CA ILE A 154 -9.79 22.53 -32.51
C ILE A 154 -8.75 22.79 -33.60
N GLU A 155 -7.79 23.66 -33.31
CA GLU A 155 -6.63 23.88 -34.19
C GLU A 155 -5.55 22.86 -33.85
N ILE A 156 -5.15 22.06 -34.84
CA ILE A 156 -4.02 21.13 -34.74
C ILE A 156 -3.03 21.56 -35.81
N PRO A 157 -1.77 21.85 -35.47
CA PRO A 157 -0.77 22.24 -36.45
C PRO A 157 -0.63 21.15 -37.53
N PRO A 158 -0.76 21.47 -38.84
CA PRO A 158 -0.76 20.46 -39.89
C PRO A 158 0.53 19.64 -39.90
N GLY A 159 0.41 18.32 -39.76
CA GLY A 159 1.52 17.38 -39.84
C GLY A 159 2.47 17.35 -38.63
N ALA A 160 2.14 18.07 -37.55
CA ALA A 160 2.95 18.07 -36.33
C ALA A 160 3.02 16.67 -35.69
N THR A 161 4.21 16.31 -35.24
CA THR A 161 4.49 15.00 -34.64
C THR A 161 4.82 15.11 -33.15
N ALA A 162 5.12 13.96 -32.53
CA ALA A 162 5.63 13.86 -31.18
C ALA A 162 7.01 14.52 -31.02
N PHE A 163 7.81 14.56 -32.08
CA PHE A 163 9.11 15.23 -32.13
C PHE A 163 8.93 16.75 -32.08
N ARG A 164 9.23 17.34 -30.92
CA ARG A 164 8.94 18.75 -30.65
C ARG A 164 9.86 19.33 -29.59
N LEU A 165 10.08 20.63 -29.71
CA LEU A 165 10.81 21.45 -28.74
C LEU A 165 9.84 22.49 -28.19
N VAL A 166 9.67 22.52 -26.87
CA VAL A 166 8.67 23.35 -26.20
C VAL A 166 9.23 23.96 -24.93
N ARG A 167 8.69 25.10 -24.50
CA ARG A 167 8.98 25.60 -23.16
C ARG A 167 8.47 24.62 -22.12
N THR A 168 9.32 24.27 -21.15
CA THR A 168 8.99 23.33 -20.08
C THR A 168 7.78 23.80 -19.26
N GLU A 169 7.67 25.10 -18.98
CA GLU A 169 6.51 25.67 -18.28
C GLU A 169 5.21 25.55 -19.08
N LEU A 170 5.26 25.69 -20.40
CA LEU A 170 4.10 25.47 -21.26
C LEU A 170 3.66 24.00 -21.19
N ALA A 171 4.61 23.07 -21.19
CA ALA A 171 4.33 21.64 -21.06
C ALA A 171 3.73 21.30 -19.69
N ARG A 172 4.26 21.83 -18.59
CA ARG A 172 3.72 21.66 -17.23
C ARG A 172 2.28 22.17 -17.11
N LYS A 173 2.01 23.37 -17.64
CA LYS A 173 0.63 23.91 -17.68
C LYS A 173 -0.34 22.99 -18.43
N ILE A 174 0.10 22.30 -19.48
CA ILE A 174 -0.73 21.34 -20.20
C ILE A 174 -1.06 20.12 -19.34
N VAL A 175 -0.08 19.62 -18.57
CA VAL A 175 -0.28 18.51 -17.61
C VAL A 175 -1.23 18.92 -16.47
N ASP A 176 -1.06 20.14 -15.93
CA ASP A 176 -1.87 20.67 -14.82
C ASP A 176 -3.36 20.87 -15.18
N LEU A 177 -3.70 20.92 -16.47
CA LEU A 177 -5.10 20.94 -16.92
C LEU A 177 -5.83 19.61 -16.67
N ARG A 178 -5.13 18.54 -16.22
CA ARG A 178 -5.67 17.23 -15.83
C ARG A 178 -6.67 16.65 -16.84
N LEU A 179 -6.40 16.90 -18.12
CA LEU A 179 -7.17 16.33 -19.21
C LEU A 179 -6.93 14.81 -19.22
N GLY A 180 -7.96 14.02 -19.52
CA GLY A 180 -7.86 12.54 -19.54
C GLY A 180 -6.69 12.05 -20.38
N THR A 181 -6.39 12.82 -21.43
CA THR A 181 -5.19 12.75 -22.25
C THR A 181 -4.70 14.18 -22.48
N PRO A 182 -3.44 14.53 -22.20
CA PRO A 182 -2.86 15.79 -22.64
C PRO A 182 -2.68 15.75 -24.17
N TYR A 183 -3.74 16.05 -24.91
CA TYR A 183 -3.72 16.20 -26.37
C TYR A 183 -2.95 17.47 -26.74
N PHE A 184 -1.64 17.41 -26.56
CA PHE A 184 -0.73 18.54 -26.58
C PHE A 184 -0.82 19.35 -27.88
N LEU A 185 -1.01 18.67 -29.02
CA LEU A 185 -1.21 19.33 -30.32
C LEU A 185 -2.47 20.22 -30.37
N ALA A 186 -3.51 19.86 -29.63
CA ALA A 186 -4.77 20.61 -29.54
C ALA A 186 -4.79 21.64 -28.40
N THR A 187 -3.95 21.45 -27.37
CA THR A 187 -3.91 22.34 -26.18
C THR A 187 -2.92 23.49 -26.36
N VAL A 188 -1.80 23.31 -27.08
CA VAL A 188 -0.81 24.38 -27.29
C VAL A 188 -1.43 25.63 -27.94
N PRO A 189 -2.23 25.54 -29.02
CA PRO A 189 -2.84 26.72 -29.63
C PRO A 189 -3.83 27.46 -28.73
N ARG A 190 -4.30 26.84 -27.63
CA ARG A 190 -5.15 27.47 -26.62
C ARG A 190 -4.36 28.23 -25.55
N LEU A 191 -3.08 27.91 -25.37
CA LEU A 191 -2.22 28.47 -24.33
C LEU A 191 -1.22 29.49 -24.88
N THR A 192 -0.79 29.36 -26.14
CA THR A 192 0.09 30.31 -26.81
C THR A 192 -0.22 30.42 -28.30
N SER A 193 -0.03 31.62 -28.85
CA SER A 193 -0.03 31.87 -30.30
C SER A 193 1.36 31.80 -30.92
N ARG A 194 2.42 31.66 -30.11
CA ARG A 194 3.82 31.63 -30.54
C ARG A 194 4.27 30.19 -30.76
N TYR A 195 3.75 29.54 -31.78
CA TYR A 195 4.18 28.20 -32.16
C TYR A 195 4.39 28.09 -33.66
N THR A 196 5.28 27.20 -34.08
CA THR A 196 5.56 26.97 -35.50
C THR A 196 5.83 25.50 -35.79
N THR A 197 5.93 25.16 -37.08
CA THR A 197 6.29 23.84 -37.55
C THR A 197 7.55 23.91 -38.42
N VAL A 198 8.40 22.90 -38.32
CA VAL A 198 9.64 22.79 -39.12
C VAL A 198 9.68 21.43 -39.81
N GLN A 199 10.16 21.41 -41.05
CA GLN A 199 10.29 20.17 -41.81
C GLN A 199 11.51 19.40 -41.32
N VAL A 200 11.30 18.13 -40.94
CA VAL A 200 12.35 17.26 -40.42
C VAL A 200 12.43 15.95 -41.19
N ALA A 201 13.63 15.40 -41.27
CA ALA A 201 13.86 14.06 -41.83
C ALA A 201 13.25 12.97 -40.94
N HIS A 202 12.92 11.82 -41.53
CA HIS A 202 12.38 10.66 -40.82
C HIS A 202 12.96 9.37 -41.40
N ARG A 203 13.60 8.56 -40.57
CA ARG A 203 14.20 7.27 -40.94
C ARG A 203 13.16 6.14 -40.86
N ALA A 204 13.44 5.03 -41.54
CA ALA A 204 12.69 3.79 -41.30
C ALA A 204 13.10 3.22 -39.94
N ARG A 205 12.20 2.46 -39.28
CA ARG A 205 12.55 1.78 -38.03
C ARG A 205 13.56 0.68 -38.33
N GLU A 206 14.67 0.65 -37.61
CA GLU A 206 15.69 -0.39 -37.76
C GLU A 206 15.45 -1.60 -36.84
N ARG A 207 14.80 -1.41 -35.68
CA ARG A 207 14.62 -2.44 -34.64
C ARG A 207 13.21 -2.38 -34.00
N GLY A 208 12.59 -3.54 -33.76
CA GLY A 208 11.29 -3.68 -33.07
C GLY A 208 10.04 -3.49 -33.94
N GLU A 209 8.90 -4.01 -33.48
CA GLU A 209 7.58 -3.87 -34.13
C GLU A 209 6.73 -2.73 -33.53
N SER A 210 5.79 -2.19 -34.31
CA SER A 210 4.87 -1.14 -33.84
C SER A 210 3.84 -1.70 -32.86
N LYS A 211 3.99 -1.38 -31.58
CA LYS A 211 3.10 -1.79 -30.48
C LYS A 211 1.74 -1.04 -30.43
N VAL A 212 1.47 -0.10 -31.37
CA VAL A 212 0.23 0.70 -31.42
C VAL A 212 -0.81 0.09 -32.38
N GLY A 213 -1.88 -0.49 -31.83
CA GLY A 213 -2.98 -1.12 -32.60
C GLY A 213 -4.13 -0.17 -33.01
N PHE A 214 -4.97 -0.61 -33.96
CA PHE A 214 -6.11 0.17 -34.48
C PHE A 214 -7.17 0.52 -33.42
N GLY A 215 -7.44 -0.38 -32.46
CA GLY A 215 -8.38 -0.15 -31.37
C GLY A 215 -7.94 0.94 -30.39
N PHE A 216 -6.62 1.13 -30.22
CA PHE A 216 -6.05 2.20 -29.42
C PHE A 216 -6.24 3.57 -30.10
N LEU A 217 -6.07 3.64 -31.42
CA LEU A 217 -6.27 4.88 -32.19
C LEU A 217 -7.73 5.36 -32.18
N SER A 218 -8.71 4.45 -32.21
CA SER A 218 -10.13 4.81 -32.23
C SER A 218 -10.66 5.26 -30.87
N SER A 219 -10.19 4.68 -29.76
CA SER A 219 -10.56 5.13 -28.41
C SER A 219 -10.07 6.55 -28.10
N HIS A 220 -8.82 6.88 -28.48
CA HIS A 220 -8.24 8.21 -28.30
C HIS A 220 -8.95 9.27 -29.16
N ALA A 221 -9.32 8.93 -30.39
CA ALA A 221 -10.15 9.81 -31.21
C ALA A 221 -11.45 10.18 -30.49
N ILE A 222 -12.20 9.19 -29.98
CA ILE A 222 -13.47 9.39 -29.28
C ILE A 222 -13.29 10.26 -28.03
N GLU A 223 -12.23 10.04 -27.25
CA GLU A 223 -11.94 10.84 -26.05
C GLU A 223 -11.60 12.30 -26.35
N LEU A 224 -10.82 12.57 -27.41
CA LEU A 224 -10.57 13.94 -27.88
C LEU A 224 -11.89 14.64 -28.25
N PHE A 225 -12.77 13.95 -28.98
CA PHE A 225 -14.03 14.52 -29.47
C PHE A 225 -15.03 14.82 -28.33
N VAL A 226 -15.19 13.88 -27.39
CA VAL A 226 -16.16 13.98 -26.30
C VAL A 226 -15.64 14.88 -25.17
N GLY A 227 -14.35 14.82 -24.84
CA GLY A 227 -13.76 15.52 -23.70
C GLY A 227 -13.54 17.02 -23.90
N PHE A 228 -13.34 17.48 -25.15
CA PHE A 228 -12.97 18.88 -25.43
C PHE A 228 -14.12 19.79 -25.86
N THR A 229 -15.33 19.26 -26.05
CA THR A 229 -16.42 20.01 -26.72
C THR A 229 -17.76 19.94 -25.99
N ARG A 230 -18.16 21.04 -25.33
CA ARG A 230 -19.52 21.21 -24.74
C ARG A 230 -20.64 21.17 -25.79
N ARG A 231 -20.34 21.50 -27.06
CA ARG A 231 -21.34 21.54 -28.15
C ARG A 231 -21.94 20.18 -28.46
N LEU A 232 -21.17 19.10 -28.33
CA LEU A 232 -21.68 17.75 -28.58
C LEU A 232 -22.77 17.41 -27.55
N THR A 233 -22.53 17.75 -26.29
CA THR A 233 -23.49 17.61 -25.20
C THR A 233 -24.70 18.51 -25.41
N THR A 234 -24.50 19.78 -25.80
CA THR A 234 -25.63 20.68 -26.11
C THR A 234 -26.48 20.13 -27.25
N MET A 235 -25.86 19.65 -28.34
CA MET A 235 -26.56 19.03 -29.46
C MET A 235 -27.34 17.79 -29.00
N ALA A 236 -26.70 16.91 -28.22
CA ALA A 236 -27.34 15.72 -27.66
C ALA A 236 -28.56 16.09 -26.78
N SER A 237 -28.43 17.05 -25.88
CA SER A 237 -29.54 17.54 -25.05
C SER A 237 -30.67 18.14 -25.88
N THR A 238 -30.36 18.92 -26.93
CA THR A 238 -31.40 19.45 -27.83
C THR A 238 -32.10 18.35 -28.62
N THR A 239 -31.37 17.32 -29.07
CA THR A 239 -31.95 16.16 -29.74
C THR A 239 -32.89 15.39 -28.80
N ALA A 240 -32.52 15.17 -27.53
CA ALA A 240 -33.40 14.52 -26.56
C ALA A 240 -34.73 15.26 -26.39
N VAL A 241 -34.69 16.59 -26.29
CA VAL A 241 -35.90 17.41 -26.16
C VAL A 241 -36.78 17.29 -27.41
N LEU A 242 -36.20 17.39 -28.61
CA LEU A 242 -36.94 17.25 -29.86
C LEU A 242 -37.58 15.85 -30.00
N THR A 243 -36.84 14.80 -29.66
CA THR A 243 -37.31 13.42 -29.66
C THR A 243 -38.47 13.19 -28.68
N ALA A 244 -38.41 13.82 -27.50
CA ALA A 244 -39.51 13.77 -26.53
C ALA A 244 -40.76 14.47 -27.06
N VAL A 245 -40.61 15.67 -27.65
CA VAL A 245 -41.72 16.42 -28.26
C VAL A 245 -42.36 15.62 -29.40
N ILE A 246 -41.57 15.03 -30.30
CA ILE A 246 -42.07 14.21 -31.41
C ILE A 246 -42.84 13.00 -30.88
N SER A 247 -42.34 12.33 -29.84
CA SER A 247 -43.03 11.19 -29.21
C SER A 247 -44.40 11.58 -28.62
N VAL A 248 -44.47 12.73 -27.96
CA VAL A 248 -45.74 13.26 -27.41
C VAL A 248 -46.72 13.60 -28.53
N LEU A 249 -46.27 14.28 -29.58
CA LEU A 249 -47.11 14.62 -30.74
C LEU A 249 -47.61 13.37 -31.48
N ALA A 250 -46.77 12.35 -31.61
CA ALA A 250 -47.16 11.06 -32.20
C ALA A 250 -48.24 10.36 -31.36
N GLY A 251 -48.14 10.41 -30.03
CA GLY A 251 -49.16 9.89 -29.11
C GLY A 251 -50.50 10.64 -29.22
N ILE A 252 -50.47 11.97 -29.30
CA ILE A 252 -51.68 12.80 -29.48
C ILE A 252 -52.32 12.52 -30.85
N ALA A 253 -51.51 12.42 -31.92
CA ALA A 253 -52.00 12.09 -33.25
C ALA A 253 -52.64 10.70 -33.32
N ALA A 254 -52.11 9.72 -32.57
CA ALA A 254 -52.71 8.41 -32.43
C ALA A 254 -54.05 8.46 -31.66
N ALA A 255 -54.11 9.20 -30.55
CA ALA A 255 -55.32 9.35 -29.74
C ALA A 255 -56.46 10.06 -30.49
N THR A 256 -56.13 10.95 -31.41
CA THR A 256 -57.09 11.69 -32.26
C THR A 256 -57.42 10.98 -33.57
N GLY A 257 -56.84 9.80 -33.83
CA GLY A 257 -57.06 9.03 -35.06
C GLY A 257 -56.35 9.58 -36.31
N LEU A 258 -55.53 10.63 -36.18
CA LEU A 258 -54.72 11.20 -37.26
C LEU A 258 -53.53 10.31 -37.67
N LEU A 259 -53.08 9.43 -36.77
CA LEU A 259 -52.00 8.48 -37.03
C LEU A 259 -52.42 7.06 -36.61
N GLY A 260 -52.18 6.06 -37.45
CA GLY A 260 -52.47 4.67 -37.10
C GLY A 260 -51.63 4.19 -35.91
N LEU A 261 -52.23 3.36 -35.04
CA LEU A 261 -51.59 2.85 -33.81
C LEU A 261 -50.24 2.15 -34.08
N THR A 262 -50.12 1.44 -35.20
CA THR A 262 -48.87 0.76 -35.61
C THR A 262 -47.77 1.73 -36.04
N ALA A 263 -48.13 2.81 -36.73
CA ALA A 263 -47.19 3.86 -37.11
C ALA A 263 -46.74 4.66 -35.90
N ALA A 264 -47.66 4.96 -34.98
CA ALA A 264 -47.38 5.66 -33.73
C ALA A 264 -46.43 4.87 -32.81
N SER A 265 -46.68 3.56 -32.65
CA SER A 265 -45.82 2.70 -31.84
C SER A 265 -44.42 2.55 -32.45
N THR A 266 -44.31 2.34 -33.76
CA THR A 266 -43.02 2.26 -34.47
C THR A 266 -42.22 3.55 -34.31
N LEU A 267 -42.86 4.71 -34.50
CA LEU A 267 -42.19 6.01 -34.33
C LEU A 267 -41.72 6.20 -32.88
N THR A 268 -42.54 5.80 -31.90
CA THR A 268 -42.18 5.88 -30.47
C THR A 268 -40.99 4.98 -30.13
N PHE A 269 -40.91 3.76 -30.68
CA PHE A 269 -39.76 2.86 -30.50
C PHE A 269 -38.46 3.43 -31.10
N VAL A 270 -38.54 4.02 -32.30
CA VAL A 270 -37.38 4.68 -32.93
C VAL A 270 -36.92 5.87 -32.09
N MET A 271 -37.86 6.70 -31.64
CA MET A 271 -37.56 7.84 -30.77
C MET A 271 -36.96 7.40 -29.42
N PHE A 272 -37.46 6.32 -28.83
CA PHE A 272 -36.90 5.75 -27.60
C PHE A 272 -35.46 5.25 -27.79
N SER A 273 -35.15 4.63 -28.93
CA SER A 273 -33.80 4.19 -29.27
C SER A 273 -32.82 5.36 -29.43
N VAL A 274 -33.26 6.45 -30.06
CA VAL A 274 -32.49 7.71 -30.15
C VAL A 274 -32.25 8.30 -28.77
N LEU A 275 -33.28 8.32 -27.91
CA LEU A 275 -33.17 8.84 -26.55
C LEU A 275 -32.18 8.04 -25.70
N LEU A 276 -32.21 6.70 -25.77
CA LEU A 276 -31.24 5.84 -25.07
C LEU A 276 -29.80 6.08 -25.55
N THR A 277 -29.62 6.30 -26.86
CA THR A 277 -28.30 6.61 -27.43
C THR A 277 -27.78 7.96 -26.91
N VAL A 278 -28.66 8.98 -26.87
CA VAL A 278 -28.33 10.30 -26.31
C VAL A 278 -28.03 10.21 -24.81
N LEU A 279 -28.79 9.42 -24.07
CA LEU A 279 -28.58 9.19 -22.64
C LEU A 279 -27.21 8.51 -22.40
N ALA A 280 -26.88 7.48 -23.16
CA ALA A 280 -25.58 6.80 -23.07
C ALA A 280 -24.41 7.76 -23.35
N LEU A 281 -24.52 8.61 -24.38
CA LEU A 281 -23.53 9.65 -24.67
C LEU A 281 -23.42 10.70 -23.55
N SER A 282 -24.56 11.08 -22.95
CA SER A 282 -24.61 12.06 -21.86
C SER A 282 -24.00 11.50 -20.57
N VAL A 283 -24.27 10.23 -20.23
CA VAL A 283 -23.64 9.51 -19.11
C VAL A 283 -22.14 9.38 -19.34
N ARG A 284 -21.70 9.01 -20.55
CA ARG A 284 -20.27 8.96 -20.91
C ARG A 284 -19.62 10.34 -20.76
N TYR A 285 -20.28 11.41 -21.20
CA TYR A 285 -19.79 12.78 -21.00
C TYR A 285 -19.71 13.15 -19.51
N LEU A 286 -20.71 12.78 -18.68
CA LEU A 286 -20.67 12.97 -17.23
C LEU A 286 -19.52 12.22 -16.56
N VAL A 287 -19.19 11.01 -16.99
CA VAL A 287 -18.01 10.26 -16.52
C VAL A 287 -16.71 10.96 -16.94
N VAL A 288 -16.67 11.53 -18.15
CA VAL A 288 -15.49 12.27 -18.66
C VAL A 288 -15.35 13.65 -17.99
N VAL A 289 -16.45 14.33 -17.66
CA VAL A 289 -16.50 15.69 -17.11
C VAL A 289 -16.72 15.73 -15.60
N GLY A 290 -16.90 14.59 -14.93
CA GLY A 290 -16.87 14.42 -13.46
C GLY A 290 -15.51 14.79 -12.88
N ALA A 291 -15.10 16.04 -13.07
CA ALA A 291 -13.86 16.71 -12.71
C ALA A 291 -13.96 17.23 -11.27
N GLY A 292 -14.37 16.33 -10.37
CA GLY A 292 -14.39 16.56 -8.92
C GLY A 292 -14.12 15.30 -8.12
N GLN A 293 -14.12 14.12 -8.75
CA GLN A 293 -13.60 12.92 -8.10
C GLN A 293 -12.08 12.87 -8.30
N ALA A 294 -11.36 12.55 -7.23
CA ALA A 294 -9.94 12.25 -7.30
C ALA A 294 -9.75 11.11 -8.31
N ARG A 295 -9.31 11.44 -9.53
CA ARG A 295 -8.86 10.41 -10.46
C ARG A 295 -7.60 9.79 -9.86
N PRO A 296 -7.44 8.46 -9.92
CA PRO A 296 -6.14 7.87 -9.60
C PRO A 296 -5.06 8.56 -10.44
N ARG A 297 -3.86 8.72 -9.87
CA ARG A 297 -2.76 9.42 -10.54
C ARG A 297 -2.47 8.75 -11.90
N GLN A 298 -2.00 9.55 -12.85
CA GLN A 298 -1.71 9.08 -14.20
C GLN A 298 -0.58 8.04 -14.23
N PHE A 299 0.33 8.09 -13.26
CA PHE A 299 1.42 7.13 -13.05
C PHE A 299 1.77 7.07 -11.57
N TYR A 300 2.55 6.05 -11.20
CA TYR A 300 3.29 6.01 -9.94
C TYR A 300 4.75 5.64 -10.21
N ILE A 301 5.66 6.41 -9.64
CA ILE A 301 7.11 6.24 -9.77
C ILE A 301 7.56 5.16 -8.79
N ARG A 302 8.22 4.13 -9.34
CA ARG A 302 8.93 3.08 -8.60
C ARG A 302 10.28 3.59 -8.11
N GLU A 303 11.04 4.19 -9.01
CA GLU A 303 12.36 4.73 -8.72
C GLU A 303 12.73 5.88 -9.66
N ALA A 304 13.63 6.74 -9.19
CA ALA A 304 14.26 7.80 -9.97
C ALA A 304 15.64 8.10 -9.38
N ASN A 305 16.60 8.54 -10.20
CA ASN A 305 17.93 8.97 -9.73
C ASN A 305 18.00 10.46 -9.37
N PHE A 306 16.86 11.11 -9.18
CA PHE A 306 16.73 12.51 -8.79
C PHE A 306 15.49 12.71 -7.91
N PRO A 307 15.39 13.82 -7.16
CA PRO A 307 14.23 14.10 -6.31
C PRO A 307 12.94 14.21 -7.15
N VAL A 308 11.97 13.36 -6.82
CA VAL A 308 10.61 13.39 -7.40
C VAL A 308 9.61 13.76 -6.30
N ASP A 309 8.43 14.15 -6.70
CA ASP A 309 7.34 14.45 -5.77
C ASP A 309 6.93 13.15 -5.05
N GLU A 310 6.92 13.15 -3.73
CA GLU A 310 6.57 11.99 -2.89
C GLU A 310 5.18 11.45 -3.21
N ASP A 311 4.32 12.39 -3.52
CA ASP A 311 2.95 12.21 -3.91
C ASP A 311 2.84 11.39 -5.22
N ASP A 312 3.86 11.46 -6.10
CA ASP A 312 3.95 10.69 -7.34
C ASP A 312 4.63 9.32 -7.16
N ARG A 313 5.12 8.98 -5.97
CA ARG A 313 5.63 7.63 -5.66
C ARG A 313 4.48 6.74 -5.17
N LEU A 314 4.51 5.45 -5.50
CA LEU A 314 3.52 4.49 -4.97
C LEU A 314 3.71 4.28 -3.45
N TYR A 315 4.96 4.34 -3.03
CA TYR A 315 5.38 4.25 -1.64
C TYR A 315 6.00 5.59 -1.29
N ALA A 316 5.51 6.24 -0.21
CA ALA A 316 6.17 7.43 0.32
C ALA A 316 7.62 7.05 0.63
N SER A 317 8.55 7.74 0.01
CA SER A 317 9.97 7.51 0.16
C SER A 317 10.52 8.45 1.21
N ALA A 318 10.88 7.90 2.36
CA ALA A 318 11.82 8.53 3.27
C ALA A 318 13.26 8.40 2.71
N MET A 319 13.49 8.70 1.42
CA MET A 319 14.72 8.36 0.68
C MET A 319 15.31 9.53 -0.10
N ALA A 320 15.39 10.72 0.50
CA ALA A 320 16.10 11.84 -0.12
C ALA A 320 16.99 12.61 0.85
N GLU A 321 17.98 11.93 1.44
CA GLU A 321 19.27 12.53 1.79
C GLU A 321 20.36 11.49 2.13
N ILE A 322 20.69 10.56 1.22
CA ILE A 322 21.94 9.79 1.35
C ILE A 322 22.60 9.63 -0.03
N HIS A 323 23.75 10.29 -0.20
CA HIS A 323 24.65 10.10 -1.34
C HIS A 323 25.15 8.64 -1.41
N PRO A 324 25.25 8.04 -2.60
CA PRO A 324 25.79 6.70 -2.75
C PRO A 324 27.32 6.77 -2.71
N GLY A 325 27.88 6.47 -1.54
CA GLY A 325 29.33 6.40 -1.38
C GLY A 325 29.72 6.12 0.06
N GLU A 326 29.55 4.87 0.50
CA GLU A 326 30.44 4.12 1.40
C GLU A 326 29.70 2.90 1.96
N ARG A 327 29.90 1.74 1.33
CA ARG A 327 29.91 0.48 2.08
C ARG A 327 31.27 0.36 2.73
N GLN A 328 31.39 0.73 3.99
CA GLN A 328 32.33 0.09 4.90
C GLN A 328 31.71 -0.04 6.29
N ALA A 329 31.72 -1.28 6.77
CA ALA A 329 31.57 -1.59 8.18
C ALA A 329 32.58 -0.74 8.98
N GLY A 330 32.08 -0.02 9.97
CA GLY A 330 32.89 0.84 10.81
C GLY A 330 31.99 1.68 11.69
N VAL A 331 31.76 1.19 12.91
CA VAL A 331 31.25 1.99 14.03
C VAL A 331 32.13 3.25 14.12
N LYS A 332 31.60 4.38 13.67
CA LYS A 332 32.16 5.68 14.03
C LYS A 332 31.65 5.96 15.43
N ASN A 333 32.49 5.65 16.42
CA ASN A 333 32.38 6.22 17.76
C ASN A 333 32.39 7.74 17.59
N THR A 334 31.21 8.33 17.59
CA THR A 334 31.05 9.70 18.03
C THR A 334 30.96 9.60 19.54
N GLU A 335 32.11 9.78 20.19
CA GLU A 335 32.15 10.23 21.58
C GLU A 335 31.60 11.67 21.60
N ASP A 336 30.29 11.79 21.45
CA ASP A 336 29.53 12.83 22.12
C ASP A 336 28.82 12.12 23.26
N THR A 337 29.02 12.62 24.48
CA THR A 337 28.36 12.11 25.69
C THR A 337 26.85 12.38 25.61
N ALA A 338 26.14 11.65 24.76
CA ALA A 338 24.69 11.54 24.81
C ALA A 338 24.34 10.77 26.08
N ALA A 339 23.55 11.37 26.96
CA ALA A 339 23.05 10.69 28.15
C ALA A 339 22.36 9.39 27.72
N VAL A 340 22.73 8.28 28.35
CA VAL A 340 22.15 6.96 28.08
C VAL A 340 20.65 7.03 28.35
N ARG A 341 19.82 6.82 27.32
CA ARG A 341 18.35 6.85 27.42
C ARG A 341 17.83 5.46 27.81
N SER A 342 16.86 5.41 28.72
CA SER A 342 16.23 4.19 29.20
C SER A 342 14.84 3.98 28.60
N LEU A 343 14.54 2.74 28.22
CA LEU A 343 13.21 2.28 27.82
C LEU A 343 12.62 1.37 28.88
N VAL A 344 11.44 1.71 29.38
CA VAL A 344 10.67 0.85 30.27
C VAL A 344 9.80 -0.06 29.42
N ILE A 345 10.00 -1.37 29.51
CA ILE A 345 9.25 -2.37 28.74
C ILE A 345 8.36 -3.15 29.72
N LEU A 346 7.05 -3.01 29.53
CA LEU A 346 6.03 -3.66 30.35
C LEU A 346 5.79 -5.09 29.85
N GLY A 347 6.33 -6.05 30.60
CA GLY A 347 6.28 -7.47 30.31
C GLY A 347 7.62 -8.01 29.83
N GLY A 348 7.97 -9.21 30.33
CA GLY A 348 9.18 -9.93 29.92
C GLY A 348 8.88 -11.30 29.31
N ALA A 349 7.64 -11.54 28.89
CA ALA A 349 7.22 -12.80 28.26
C ALA A 349 7.88 -13.01 26.88
N ASP A 350 7.78 -14.22 26.36
CA ASP A 350 8.34 -14.63 25.07
C ASP A 350 8.08 -13.66 23.91
N GLY A 351 6.88 -13.09 23.79
CA GLY A 351 6.51 -12.18 22.71
C GLY A 351 7.17 -10.80 22.78
N SER A 352 7.86 -10.48 23.88
CA SER A 352 8.55 -9.19 24.07
C SER A 352 10.05 -9.26 23.80
N VAL A 353 10.63 -10.46 23.72
CA VAL A 353 12.10 -10.70 23.67
C VAL A 353 12.78 -9.90 22.56
N SER A 354 12.23 -9.88 21.35
CA SER A 354 12.81 -9.14 20.23
C SER A 354 12.81 -7.62 20.41
N THR A 355 11.88 -7.09 21.21
CA THR A 355 11.89 -5.66 21.58
C THR A 355 13.12 -5.32 22.43
N TYR A 356 13.55 -6.21 23.33
CA TYR A 356 14.75 -6.00 24.15
C TYR A 356 16.02 -6.05 23.30
N HIS A 357 16.13 -7.00 22.38
CA HIS A 357 17.27 -7.08 21.46
C HIS A 357 17.41 -5.82 20.61
N ARG A 358 16.34 -5.39 19.93
CA ARG A 358 16.37 -4.21 19.07
C ARG A 358 16.59 -2.92 19.86
N ALA A 359 16.00 -2.78 21.05
CA ALA A 359 16.25 -1.63 21.92
C ALA A 359 17.74 -1.48 22.27
N ARG A 360 18.40 -2.59 22.59
CA ARG A 360 19.84 -2.61 22.89
C ARG A 360 20.69 -2.30 21.66
N GLU A 361 20.34 -2.84 20.49
CA GLU A 361 21.00 -2.52 19.21
C GLU A 361 20.92 -1.03 18.86
N LEU A 362 19.81 -0.38 19.23
CA LEU A 362 19.60 1.07 19.08
C LEU A 362 20.26 1.90 20.21
N GLY A 363 20.95 1.27 21.16
CA GLY A 363 21.69 1.94 22.22
C GLY A 363 20.86 2.37 23.43
N PHE A 364 19.63 1.89 23.58
CA PHE A 364 18.83 2.13 24.78
C PHE A 364 19.20 1.17 25.90
N ARG A 365 19.20 1.69 27.14
CA ARG A 365 19.17 0.86 28.34
C ARG A 365 17.75 0.33 28.55
N THR A 366 17.60 -0.95 28.81
CA THR A 366 16.28 -1.61 28.94
C THR A 366 15.93 -1.91 30.39
N ILE A 367 14.71 -1.56 30.78
CA ILE A 367 14.16 -1.83 32.11
C ILE A 367 12.95 -2.76 31.94
N CYS A 368 13.09 -4.02 32.36
CA CYS A 368 12.02 -5.00 32.32
C CYS A 368 11.11 -4.86 33.54
N VAL A 369 9.80 -4.77 33.31
CA VAL A 369 8.79 -4.86 34.38
C VAL A 369 7.99 -6.15 34.21
N ASP A 370 8.12 -7.09 35.15
CA ASP A 370 7.31 -8.31 35.19
C ASP A 370 7.21 -8.83 36.63
N VAL A 371 6.14 -9.55 36.97
CA VAL A 371 6.02 -10.20 38.29
C VAL A 371 6.93 -11.43 38.41
N ARG A 372 7.25 -12.05 37.27
CA ARG A 372 8.02 -13.30 37.19
C ARG A 372 9.49 -12.95 36.97
N ALA A 373 10.32 -13.25 37.96
CA ALA A 373 11.77 -13.21 37.79
C ALA A 373 12.27 -14.24 36.76
N SER A 374 11.47 -15.25 36.44
CA SER A 374 11.76 -16.27 35.43
C SER A 374 11.30 -15.92 34.02
N ALA A 375 10.76 -14.72 33.78
CA ALA A 375 10.34 -14.33 32.43
C ALA A 375 11.56 -14.19 31.50
N PRO A 376 11.49 -14.68 30.24
CA PRO A 376 12.65 -14.75 29.35
C PRO A 376 13.44 -13.44 29.20
N ALA A 377 12.75 -12.31 29.09
CA ALA A 377 13.42 -11.03 28.86
C ALA A 377 14.14 -10.45 30.09
N VAL A 378 13.89 -10.99 31.30
CA VAL A 378 14.56 -10.53 32.53
C VAL A 378 16.08 -10.73 32.44
N ALA A 379 16.52 -11.84 31.84
CA ALA A 379 17.95 -12.12 31.62
C ALA A 379 18.58 -11.23 30.54
N LEU A 380 17.76 -10.62 29.68
CA LEU A 380 18.20 -9.77 28.56
C LEU A 380 18.25 -8.29 28.95
N ALA A 381 17.42 -7.89 29.92
CA ALA A 381 17.28 -6.51 30.35
C ALA A 381 18.47 -6.04 31.20
N ASP A 382 18.80 -4.75 31.09
CA ASP A 382 19.85 -4.13 31.91
C ASP A 382 19.39 -3.94 33.37
N GLU A 383 18.08 -3.83 33.58
CA GLU A 383 17.46 -3.67 34.89
C GLU A 383 16.12 -4.39 34.95
N PHE A 384 15.76 -4.87 36.15
CA PHE A 384 14.51 -5.59 36.39
C PHE A 384 13.76 -5.01 37.58
N VAL A 385 12.49 -4.66 37.35
CA VAL A 385 11.55 -4.21 38.38
C VAL A 385 10.48 -5.28 38.56
N GLN A 386 10.55 -5.99 39.69
CA GLN A 386 9.63 -7.09 39.98
C GLN A 386 8.29 -6.60 40.51
N VAL A 387 7.49 -6.02 39.63
CA VAL A 387 6.18 -5.44 39.93
C VAL A 387 5.16 -5.88 38.88
N SER A 388 3.89 -5.87 39.24
CA SER A 388 2.81 -6.10 38.27
C SER A 388 2.78 -5.00 37.21
N VAL A 389 2.77 -5.40 35.94
CA VAL A 389 2.52 -4.50 34.80
C VAL A 389 1.15 -3.80 34.87
N ARG A 390 0.28 -4.21 35.79
CA ARG A 390 -1.03 -3.59 36.08
C ARG A 390 -0.97 -2.53 37.20
N ALA A 391 0.20 -2.32 37.82
CA ALA A 391 0.36 -1.47 39.00
C ALA A 391 1.25 -0.24 38.69
N PRO A 392 0.75 0.75 37.91
CA PRO A 392 1.56 1.87 37.44
C PRO A 392 2.16 2.70 38.58
N GLU A 393 1.46 2.88 39.70
CA GLU A 393 1.96 3.61 40.86
C GLU A 393 3.18 2.94 41.52
N GLN A 394 3.21 1.60 41.54
CA GLN A 394 4.34 0.85 42.09
C GLN A 394 5.54 0.89 41.14
N ILE A 395 5.29 0.86 39.82
CA ILE A 395 6.32 1.00 38.80
C ILE A 395 6.94 2.40 38.88
N ALA A 396 6.11 3.44 38.98
CA ALA A 396 6.56 4.81 39.17
C ALA A 396 7.33 4.97 40.48
N ALA A 397 6.84 4.45 41.60
CA ALA A 397 7.56 4.52 42.87
C ALA A 397 8.96 3.86 42.82
N ALA A 398 9.15 2.84 41.98
CA ALA A 398 10.44 2.18 41.80
C ALA A 398 11.42 2.96 40.89
N LEU A 399 10.90 3.82 40.01
CA LEU A 399 11.68 4.46 38.93
C LEU A 399 11.65 6.00 38.99
N ASP A 400 10.84 6.61 39.85
CA ASP A 400 10.75 8.05 40.04
C ASP A 400 12.09 8.63 40.53
N GLY A 401 12.40 9.83 40.04
CA GLY A 401 13.70 10.48 40.27
C GLY A 401 14.74 10.17 39.20
N ARG A 402 14.42 9.30 38.24
CA ARG A 402 15.19 9.11 37.01
C ARG A 402 14.86 10.17 35.97
N ASP A 403 15.88 10.73 35.35
CA ASP A 403 15.80 11.70 34.26
C ASP A 403 16.12 11.07 32.89
N ASP A 404 16.52 9.80 32.88
CA ASP A 404 16.93 9.08 31.67
C ASP A 404 15.80 8.30 30.99
N ILE A 405 14.60 8.23 31.58
CA ILE A 405 13.46 7.51 30.99
C ILE A 405 12.97 8.25 29.74
N ALA A 406 13.15 7.62 28.58
CA ALA A 406 12.81 8.20 27.29
C ALA A 406 11.47 7.72 26.73
N GLY A 407 11.00 6.54 27.13
CA GLY A 407 9.80 5.92 26.57
C GLY A 407 9.31 4.71 27.35
N VAL A 408 8.03 4.37 27.17
CA VAL A 408 7.39 3.16 27.74
C VAL A 408 6.75 2.35 26.62
N LEU A 409 7.03 1.04 26.59
CA LEU A 409 6.48 0.11 25.60
C LEU A 409 5.74 -1.04 26.28
N CYS A 410 4.75 -1.61 25.61
CA CYS A 410 3.99 -2.78 26.07
C CYS A 410 3.80 -3.79 24.92
N PRO A 411 4.90 -4.41 24.42
CA PRO A 411 4.85 -5.28 23.26
C PRO A 411 4.05 -6.57 23.55
N ALA A 412 3.40 -7.11 22.52
CA ALA A 412 2.73 -8.42 22.49
C ALA A 412 1.56 -8.68 23.46
N SER A 413 1.31 -7.81 24.45
CA SER A 413 0.23 -7.99 25.42
C SER A 413 -0.50 -6.69 25.73
N ASP A 414 -1.83 -6.76 25.78
CA ASP A 414 -2.68 -5.60 26.08
C ASP A 414 -2.80 -5.34 27.59
N VAL A 415 -2.30 -6.26 28.42
CA VAL A 415 -2.45 -6.25 29.88
C VAL A 415 -1.79 -5.03 30.53
N GLY A 416 -0.66 -4.55 29.98
CA GLY A 416 0.08 -3.41 30.50
C GLY A 416 -0.35 -2.06 29.89
N LEU A 417 -1.25 -2.03 28.90
CA LEU A 417 -1.65 -0.78 28.24
C LEU A 417 -2.24 0.28 29.18
N PRO A 418 -3.07 -0.07 30.20
CA PRO A 418 -3.51 0.92 31.18
C PRO A 418 -2.35 1.55 31.96
N ALA A 419 -1.34 0.74 32.33
CA ALA A 419 -0.16 1.25 33.01
C ALA A 419 0.72 2.08 32.08
N LEU A 420 0.90 1.68 30.81
CA LEU A 420 1.60 2.48 29.80
C LEU A 420 0.96 3.87 29.66
N ALA A 421 -0.37 3.93 29.50
CA ALA A 421 -1.09 5.18 29.37
C ALA A 421 -0.97 6.07 30.63
N TRP A 422 -0.91 5.47 31.81
CA TRP A 422 -0.70 6.21 33.06
C TRP A 422 0.74 6.72 33.18
N LEU A 423 1.73 5.86 32.96
CA LEU A 423 3.16 6.17 33.11
C LEU A 423 3.63 7.23 32.12
N THR A 424 3.18 7.15 30.87
CA THR A 424 3.49 8.17 29.85
C THR A 424 2.98 9.56 30.25
N ARG A 425 1.83 9.67 30.92
CA ARG A 425 1.35 10.95 31.47
C ARG A 425 2.13 11.38 32.70
N HIS A 426 2.40 10.44 33.61
CA HIS A 426 3.12 10.70 34.86
C HIS A 426 4.53 11.25 34.61
N TRP A 427 5.25 10.67 33.66
CA TRP A 427 6.59 11.11 33.26
C TRP A 427 6.61 12.13 32.11
N ASN A 428 5.44 12.63 31.67
CA ASN A 428 5.31 13.60 30.57
C ASN A 428 6.05 13.18 29.29
N LEU A 429 5.89 11.91 28.91
CA LEU A 429 6.48 11.32 27.71
C LEU A 429 5.66 11.65 26.45
N PRO A 430 6.26 11.54 25.25
CA PRO A 430 5.58 11.84 23.99
C PRO A 430 4.32 10.99 23.75
N ASP A 431 3.33 11.61 23.09
CA ASP A 431 2.10 10.99 22.58
C ASP A 431 1.45 9.93 23.51
N PRO A 432 1.01 10.30 24.73
CA PRO A 432 0.46 9.35 25.69
C PRO A 432 -0.78 8.63 25.12
N LEU A 433 -0.85 7.32 25.36
CA LEU A 433 -1.89 6.46 24.81
C LEU A 433 -3.30 6.92 25.27
N PRO A 434 -4.24 7.20 24.34
CA PRO A 434 -5.59 7.64 24.69
C PRO A 434 -6.37 6.58 25.47
N GLU A 435 -7.17 7.01 26.45
CA GLU A 435 -8.01 6.10 27.25
C GLU A 435 -8.98 5.28 26.39
N ALA A 436 -9.52 5.88 25.32
CA ALA A 436 -10.38 5.18 24.37
C ALA A 436 -9.64 4.04 23.66
N ALA A 437 -8.38 4.27 23.25
CA ALA A 437 -7.54 3.26 22.61
C ALA A 437 -7.18 2.12 23.58
N VAL A 438 -6.90 2.46 24.85
CA VAL A 438 -6.72 1.45 25.92
C VAL A 438 -7.98 0.61 26.07
N ALA A 439 -9.15 1.25 26.25
CA ALA A 439 -10.42 0.57 26.46
C ALA A 439 -10.76 -0.38 25.30
N ALA A 440 -10.59 0.07 24.06
CA ALA A 440 -10.81 -0.76 22.88
C ALA A 440 -9.79 -1.91 22.74
N SER A 441 -8.58 -1.77 23.29
CA SER A 441 -7.57 -2.84 23.26
C SER A 441 -7.79 -3.91 24.34
N VAL A 442 -8.31 -3.54 25.51
CA VAL A 442 -8.44 -4.46 26.66
C VAL A 442 -9.84 -5.04 26.83
N ASP A 443 -10.88 -4.44 26.24
CA ASP A 443 -12.26 -4.92 26.29
C ASP A 443 -12.83 -5.12 24.88
N LYS A 444 -13.08 -6.38 24.54
CA LYS A 444 -13.61 -6.79 23.22
C LYS A 444 -15.00 -6.21 22.93
N SER A 445 -15.79 -5.95 23.97
CA SER A 445 -17.14 -5.38 23.82
C SER A 445 -17.05 -3.92 23.37
N VAL A 446 -16.11 -3.16 23.96
CA VAL A 446 -15.85 -1.77 23.58
C VAL A 446 -15.35 -1.67 22.14
N PHE A 447 -14.47 -2.58 21.72
CA PHE A 447 -14.02 -2.63 20.32
C PHE A 447 -15.15 -2.98 19.35
N ARG A 448 -16.06 -3.87 19.74
CA ARG A 448 -17.24 -4.22 18.93
C ARG A 448 -18.16 -3.00 18.74
N GLU A 449 -18.47 -2.29 19.82
CA GLU A 449 -19.28 -1.07 19.78
C GLU A 449 -18.63 0.04 18.93
N LEU A 450 -17.29 0.13 18.95
CA LEU A 450 -16.52 1.02 18.08
C LEU A 450 -16.72 0.66 16.60
N CYS A 451 -16.61 -0.62 16.25
CA CYS A 451 -16.85 -1.09 14.87
C CYS A 451 -18.27 -0.75 14.40
N ASP A 452 -19.28 -0.94 15.27
CA ASP A 452 -20.68 -0.65 14.97
C ASP A 452 -20.92 0.85 14.72
N ARG A 453 -20.37 1.71 15.58
CA ARG A 453 -20.44 3.18 15.45
C ARG A 453 -19.80 3.68 14.16
N LEU A 454 -18.67 3.09 13.77
CA LEU A 454 -17.98 3.37 12.51
C LEU A 454 -18.63 2.70 11.29
N ARG A 455 -19.71 1.93 11.49
CA ARG A 455 -20.42 1.19 10.44
C ARG A 455 -19.52 0.23 9.66
N LEU A 456 -18.50 -0.32 10.33
CA LEU A 456 -17.66 -1.38 9.79
C LEU A 456 -18.44 -2.70 9.79
N PRO A 457 -18.07 -3.70 8.96
CA PRO A 457 -18.69 -5.01 9.03
C PRO A 457 -18.61 -5.61 10.44
N THR A 458 -19.76 -6.03 10.96
CA THR A 458 -19.93 -6.51 12.34
C THR A 458 -20.76 -7.79 12.38
N TYR A 459 -20.67 -8.51 13.50
CA TYR A 459 -21.36 -9.77 13.73
C TYR A 459 -22.03 -9.74 15.12
N ARG A 460 -23.01 -10.61 15.33
CA ARG A 460 -23.81 -10.56 16.57
C ARG A 460 -23.00 -11.11 17.73
N SER A 461 -23.03 -10.38 18.83
CA SER A 461 -22.42 -10.75 20.09
C SER A 461 -23.28 -10.28 21.26
N VAL A 462 -23.22 -11.00 22.38
CA VAL A 462 -23.83 -10.58 23.64
C VAL A 462 -22.79 -10.69 24.75
N GLY A 463 -22.62 -9.61 25.52
CA GLY A 463 -21.66 -9.54 26.63
C GLY A 463 -22.38 -9.38 27.96
N GLY A 464 -21.82 -9.93 29.03
CA GLY A 464 -22.39 -9.77 30.37
C GLY A 464 -21.76 -10.66 31.43
N LYS A 465 -22.33 -10.60 32.63
CA LYS A 465 -22.03 -11.59 33.68
C LYS A 465 -22.70 -12.92 33.32
N PRO A 466 -22.03 -14.07 33.52
CA PRO A 466 -22.64 -15.37 33.30
C PRO A 466 -23.87 -15.54 34.19
N GLY A 467 -24.98 -15.95 33.59
CA GLY A 467 -26.26 -16.10 34.26
C GLY A 467 -27.42 -16.31 33.29
N PRO A 468 -28.66 -16.43 33.79
CA PRO A 468 -29.84 -16.68 32.96
C PRO A 468 -30.06 -15.64 31.87
N ASP A 469 -29.80 -14.36 32.15
CA ASP A 469 -30.00 -13.27 31.19
C ASP A 469 -29.03 -13.37 30.00
N LEU A 470 -27.74 -13.58 30.28
CA LEU A 470 -26.73 -13.77 29.24
C LEU A 470 -27.00 -15.04 28.44
N ALA A 471 -27.41 -16.13 29.11
CA ALA A 471 -27.78 -17.38 28.44
C ALA A 471 -28.98 -17.17 27.50
N LEU A 472 -30.04 -16.49 27.96
CA LEU A 472 -31.23 -16.20 27.16
C LEU A 472 -30.91 -15.31 25.96
N ALA A 473 -30.07 -14.30 26.13
CA ALA A 473 -29.60 -13.46 25.03
C ALA A 473 -28.75 -14.26 24.03
N ALA A 474 -27.84 -15.11 24.52
CA ALA A 474 -26.96 -15.93 23.71
C ALA A 474 -27.72 -17.01 22.90
N GLN A 475 -28.85 -17.52 23.40
CA GLN A 475 -29.72 -18.45 22.67
C GLN A 475 -30.26 -17.87 21.36
N GLN A 476 -30.30 -16.54 21.22
CA GLN A 476 -30.77 -15.88 20.00
C GLN A 476 -29.68 -15.75 18.93
N LEU A 477 -28.43 -16.09 19.24
CA LEU A 477 -27.31 -16.08 18.29
C LEU A 477 -27.34 -17.30 17.38
N ARG A 478 -26.63 -17.22 16.25
CA ARG A 478 -26.38 -18.39 15.40
C ARG A 478 -25.27 -19.24 15.99
N PHE A 479 -25.53 -20.55 16.08
CA PHE A 479 -24.58 -21.55 16.56
C PHE A 479 -23.81 -22.19 15.37
N PRO A 480 -22.54 -22.61 15.57
CA PRO A 480 -21.79 -22.57 16.82
C PRO A 480 -21.43 -21.15 17.26
N THR A 481 -21.33 -20.93 18.57
CA THR A 481 -20.89 -19.67 19.16
C THR A 481 -19.52 -19.85 19.83
N LEU A 482 -18.78 -18.76 19.97
CA LEU A 482 -17.55 -18.71 20.75
C LEU A 482 -17.82 -17.95 22.06
N VAL A 483 -17.60 -18.62 23.19
CA VAL A 483 -17.63 -18.00 24.52
C VAL A 483 -16.21 -17.65 24.90
N LYS A 484 -15.97 -16.40 25.28
CA LYS A 484 -14.63 -15.94 25.67
C LYS A 484 -14.69 -14.89 26.78
N PRO A 485 -13.64 -14.73 27.59
CA PRO A 485 -13.51 -13.60 28.49
C PRO A 485 -13.42 -12.29 27.71
N VAL A 486 -14.05 -11.23 28.24
CA VAL A 486 -13.94 -9.89 27.63
C VAL A 486 -12.52 -9.33 27.72
N ASP A 487 -11.75 -9.77 28.73
CA ASP A 487 -10.52 -9.17 29.25
C ASP A 487 -9.31 -10.14 29.31
N SER A 488 -9.36 -11.21 28.52
CA SER A 488 -8.24 -12.18 28.34
C SER A 488 -7.66 -12.11 26.91
N SER A 489 -6.44 -12.59 26.70
CA SER A 489 -5.75 -12.58 25.41
C SER A 489 -5.07 -13.93 25.10
N GLY A 490 -4.62 -14.11 23.84
CA GLY A 490 -3.88 -15.30 23.42
C GLY A 490 -4.72 -16.59 23.36
N SER A 491 -5.99 -16.46 22.96
CA SER A 491 -7.00 -17.54 22.93
C SER A 491 -7.29 -18.22 24.27
N ARG A 492 -6.84 -17.64 25.39
CA ARG A 492 -7.06 -18.21 26.73
C ARG A 492 -8.53 -18.07 27.15
N GLY A 493 -9.17 -19.21 27.40
CA GLY A 493 -10.57 -19.30 27.81
C GLY A 493 -11.57 -19.20 26.67
N VAL A 494 -11.13 -19.35 25.41
CA VAL A 494 -12.02 -19.43 24.25
C VAL A 494 -12.63 -20.82 24.17
N VAL A 495 -13.95 -20.91 24.23
CA VAL A 495 -14.71 -22.17 24.23
C VAL A 495 -15.74 -22.15 23.11
N SER A 496 -15.68 -23.15 22.24
CA SER A 496 -16.71 -23.36 21.21
C SER A 496 -17.95 -24.00 21.82
N CYS A 497 -19.11 -23.38 21.59
CA CYS A 497 -20.39 -23.88 22.03
C CYS A 497 -21.24 -24.24 20.80
N ALA A 498 -21.48 -25.53 20.59
CA ALA A 498 -22.17 -26.03 19.39
C ALA A 498 -23.70 -25.86 19.43
N SER A 499 -24.30 -25.73 20.62
CA SER A 499 -25.75 -25.59 20.76
C SER A 499 -26.14 -24.83 22.04
N PRO A 500 -27.36 -24.25 22.11
CA PRO A 500 -27.89 -23.60 23.30
C PRO A 500 -27.71 -24.37 24.62
N GLY A 501 -27.85 -25.70 24.58
CA GLY A 501 -27.73 -26.55 25.78
C GLY A 501 -26.32 -26.59 26.38
N GLY A 502 -25.29 -26.22 25.61
CA GLY A 502 -23.90 -26.20 26.08
C GLY A 502 -23.45 -24.86 26.66
N LEU A 503 -24.29 -23.82 26.67
CA LEU A 503 -23.89 -22.47 27.09
C LEU A 503 -23.44 -22.43 28.56
N THR A 504 -24.14 -23.11 29.46
CA THR A 504 -23.80 -23.12 30.90
C THR A 504 -22.41 -23.70 31.14
N THR A 505 -22.08 -24.82 30.49
CA THR A 505 -20.75 -25.43 30.58
C THR A 505 -19.69 -24.51 29.98
N ALA A 506 -19.94 -23.98 28.78
CA ALA A 506 -19.01 -23.06 28.12
C ALA A 506 -18.75 -21.78 28.94
N PHE A 507 -19.77 -21.27 29.65
CA PHE A 507 -19.62 -20.14 30.57
C PHE A 507 -18.71 -20.50 31.73
N SER A 508 -18.92 -21.67 32.37
CA SER A 508 -18.08 -22.14 33.47
C SER A 508 -16.61 -22.27 33.04
N ASP A 509 -16.37 -22.92 31.91
CA ASP A 509 -15.03 -23.18 31.39
C ASP A 509 -14.30 -21.88 31.02
N SER A 510 -15.01 -20.92 30.43
CA SER A 510 -14.45 -19.62 30.03
C SER A 510 -14.24 -18.68 31.23
N LEU A 511 -15.15 -18.69 32.22
CA LEU A 511 -15.12 -17.79 33.38
C LEU A 511 -13.87 -17.95 34.23
N ALA A 512 -13.30 -19.16 34.29
CA ALA A 512 -12.05 -19.45 35.00
C ALA A 512 -10.88 -18.56 34.56
N PHE A 513 -10.98 -17.94 33.37
CA PHE A 513 -9.96 -17.09 32.76
C PHE A 513 -10.36 -15.62 32.66
N SER A 514 -11.46 -15.18 33.27
CA SER A 514 -11.90 -13.77 33.24
C SER A 514 -11.66 -13.06 34.58
N PRO A 515 -10.65 -12.18 34.68
CA PRO A 515 -10.42 -11.35 35.86
C PRO A 515 -11.64 -10.50 36.27
N SER A 516 -12.36 -9.95 35.29
CA SER A 516 -13.56 -9.12 35.52
C SER A 516 -14.84 -9.92 35.84
N GLY A 517 -14.80 -11.24 35.65
CA GLY A 517 -15.98 -12.11 35.76
C GLY A 517 -17.03 -11.87 34.68
N LYS A 518 -16.64 -11.29 33.53
CA LYS A 518 -17.53 -10.99 32.40
C LYS A 518 -17.12 -11.80 31.18
N LEU A 519 -18.13 -12.28 30.45
CA LEU A 519 -17.95 -13.05 29.23
C LEU A 519 -18.62 -12.35 28.05
N VAL A 520 -18.14 -12.65 26.85
CA VAL A 520 -18.82 -12.35 25.60
C VAL A 520 -19.08 -13.66 24.85
N VAL A 521 -20.29 -13.77 24.31
CA VAL A 521 -20.71 -14.86 23.43
C VAL A 521 -20.86 -14.28 22.03
N GLU A 522 -20.15 -14.85 21.09
CA GLU A 522 -20.06 -14.36 19.71
C GLU A 522 -20.50 -15.43 18.73
N GLU A 523 -21.15 -15.03 17.63
CA GLU A 523 -21.36 -15.93 16.50
C GLU A 523 -20.00 -16.35 15.92
N HIS A 524 -19.82 -17.65 15.67
CA HIS A 524 -18.61 -18.13 15.00
C HIS A 524 -18.58 -17.60 13.56
N LEU A 525 -17.46 -16.96 13.18
CA LEU A 525 -17.24 -16.49 11.82
C LEU A 525 -16.44 -17.51 11.02
N ASP A 526 -17.12 -18.17 10.09
CA ASP A 526 -16.47 -19.01 9.09
C ASP A 526 -15.76 -18.16 8.04
N GLY A 527 -14.45 -18.31 7.90
CA GLY A 527 -13.68 -17.50 6.96
C GLY A 527 -12.19 -17.76 6.95
N SER A 528 -11.46 -16.89 6.26
CA SER A 528 -10.00 -16.83 6.34
C SER A 528 -9.60 -15.85 7.43
N HIS A 529 -8.67 -16.24 8.30
CA HIS A 529 -8.19 -15.43 9.42
C HIS A 529 -6.94 -14.64 9.03
N TYR A 530 -6.83 -13.43 9.56
CA TYR A 530 -5.74 -12.51 9.28
C TYR A 530 -5.30 -11.78 10.55
N THR A 531 -4.03 -11.38 10.58
CA THR A 531 -3.54 -10.36 11.52
C THR A 531 -2.95 -9.21 10.75
N ILE A 532 -3.28 -8.00 11.16
CA ILE A 532 -2.86 -6.73 10.59
C ILE A 532 -1.91 -6.09 11.59
N GLU A 533 -0.70 -5.77 11.16
CA GLU A 533 0.20 -4.86 11.89
C GLU A 533 0.21 -3.53 11.13
N ALA A 534 0.08 -2.43 11.83
CA ALA A 534 0.07 -1.09 11.27
C ALA A 534 0.84 -0.12 12.16
N LEU A 535 1.27 0.99 11.55
CA LEU A 535 1.91 2.07 12.25
C LEU A 535 1.19 3.38 11.94
N ALA A 536 0.73 4.05 12.99
CA ALA A 536 0.20 5.40 12.91
C ALA A 536 1.30 6.40 13.28
N VAL A 537 1.39 7.50 12.52
CA VAL A 537 2.21 8.67 12.86
C VAL A 537 1.37 9.91 12.55
N ASP A 538 1.21 10.79 13.54
CA ASP A 538 0.41 12.02 13.41
C ASP A 538 -1.02 11.80 12.89
N GLY A 539 -1.65 10.69 13.30
CA GLY A 539 -3.01 10.31 12.92
C GLY A 539 -3.14 9.75 11.51
N ARG A 540 -2.01 9.46 10.83
CA ARG A 540 -1.99 8.82 9.52
C ARG A 540 -1.40 7.42 9.62
N ILE A 541 -1.99 6.47 8.90
CA ILE A 541 -1.40 5.13 8.74
C ILE A 541 -0.26 5.24 7.72
N VAL A 542 0.97 5.22 8.21
CA VAL A 542 2.19 5.34 7.39
C VAL A 542 2.69 3.99 6.87
N PHE A 543 2.31 2.91 7.55
CA PHE A 543 2.62 1.54 7.14
C PHE A 543 1.57 0.56 7.64
N HIS A 544 1.32 -0.50 6.86
CA HIS A 544 0.60 -1.66 7.34
C HIS A 544 1.06 -2.93 6.60
N ALA A 545 0.92 -4.06 7.27
CA ALA A 545 1.24 -5.38 6.78
C ALA A 545 0.15 -6.36 7.23
N VAL A 546 -0.27 -7.24 6.31
CA VAL A 546 -1.31 -8.23 6.61
C VAL A 546 -0.73 -9.63 6.44
N THR A 547 -0.91 -10.43 7.48
CA THR A 547 -0.59 -11.85 7.50
C THR A 547 -1.86 -12.68 7.41
N ARG A 548 -1.83 -13.76 6.64
CA ARG A 548 -2.86 -14.80 6.70
C ARG A 548 -2.50 -15.77 7.81
N ARG A 549 -3.47 -16.12 8.66
CA ARG A 549 -3.29 -17.03 9.79
C ARG A 549 -3.83 -18.42 9.50
N THR A 550 -3.08 -19.40 9.97
CA THR A 550 -3.58 -20.77 10.17
C THR A 550 -3.82 -20.97 11.66
N LEU A 551 -5.01 -21.44 12.02
CA LEU A 551 -5.37 -21.73 13.41
C LEU A 551 -5.38 -23.24 13.67
N THR A 552 -5.15 -23.63 14.91
CA THR A 552 -5.42 -25.00 15.36
C THR A 552 -6.91 -25.32 15.23
N PRO A 553 -7.27 -26.60 15.03
CA PRO A 553 -8.67 -27.00 14.97
C PRO A 553 -9.43 -26.66 16.25
N PRO A 554 -10.78 -26.62 16.21
CA PRO A 554 -11.59 -26.53 17.41
C PRO A 554 -11.18 -27.61 18.44
N PRO A 555 -11.23 -27.29 19.75
CA PRO A 555 -11.87 -26.12 20.34
C PRO A 555 -10.98 -24.88 20.53
N PHE A 556 -9.68 -24.94 20.24
CA PHE A 556 -8.72 -23.97 20.79
C PHE A 556 -8.47 -22.73 19.91
N PHE A 557 -8.54 -22.85 18.58
CA PHE A 557 -8.35 -21.74 17.63
C PHE A 557 -7.08 -20.90 17.89
N VAL A 558 -5.98 -21.55 18.25
CA VAL A 558 -4.70 -20.90 18.54
C VAL A 558 -3.92 -20.75 17.25
N THR A 559 -3.21 -19.63 17.06
CA THR A 559 -2.42 -19.46 15.85
C THR A 559 -1.29 -20.48 15.77
N ALA A 560 -1.23 -21.19 14.65
CA ALA A 560 -0.21 -22.18 14.31
C ALA A 560 0.81 -21.63 13.30
N SER A 561 0.39 -20.76 12.38
CA SER A 561 1.30 -20.07 11.46
C SER A 561 0.76 -18.75 10.95
N HIS A 562 1.67 -17.91 10.47
CA HIS A 562 1.37 -16.69 9.71
C HIS A 562 2.06 -16.75 8.35
N LEU A 563 1.40 -16.26 7.29
CA LEU A 563 1.99 -16.11 5.96
C LEU A 563 1.81 -14.68 5.46
N LEU A 564 2.90 -14.06 5.00
CA LEU A 564 2.94 -12.71 4.45
C LEU A 564 3.58 -12.73 3.05
N PRO A 565 3.05 -12.00 2.05
CA PRO A 565 1.81 -11.23 2.08
C PRO A 565 0.56 -12.14 2.14
N ALA A 566 -0.50 -11.66 2.79
CA ALA A 566 -1.72 -12.44 3.02
C ALA A 566 -2.54 -12.76 1.75
N GLY A 567 -2.34 -12.03 0.65
CA GLY A 567 -3.12 -12.17 -0.58
C GLY A 567 -4.58 -11.73 -0.44
N LEU A 568 -4.83 -10.57 0.18
CA LEU A 568 -6.18 -10.03 0.37
C LEU A 568 -6.88 -9.75 -0.98
N PRO A 569 -8.23 -9.86 -1.04
CA PRO A 569 -8.99 -9.39 -2.20
C PRO A 569 -8.74 -7.88 -2.44
N PRO A 570 -8.58 -7.42 -3.70
CA PRO A 570 -8.24 -6.02 -4.00
C PRO A 570 -9.23 -4.96 -3.48
N VAL A 571 -10.46 -5.35 -3.17
CA VAL A 571 -11.46 -4.46 -2.55
C VAL A 571 -11.17 -4.26 -1.07
N VAL A 572 -10.82 -5.33 -0.36
CA VAL A 572 -10.47 -5.28 1.06
C VAL A 572 -9.14 -4.58 1.25
N ASP A 573 -8.16 -4.91 0.42
CA ASP A 573 -6.82 -4.32 0.46
C ASP A 573 -6.85 -2.79 0.32
N ARG A 574 -7.66 -2.26 -0.61
CA ARG A 574 -7.85 -0.81 -0.79
C ARG A 574 -8.66 -0.16 0.33
N ALA A 575 -9.56 -0.89 0.99
CA ALA A 575 -10.39 -0.36 2.06
C ALA A 575 -9.67 -0.35 3.41
N LEU A 576 -8.72 -1.25 3.63
CA LEU A 576 -8.07 -1.45 4.91
C LEU A 576 -7.40 -0.18 5.47
N PRO A 577 -6.56 0.57 4.74
CA PRO A 577 -5.97 1.81 5.27
C PRO A 577 -7.02 2.84 5.72
N VAL A 578 -8.16 2.90 5.03
CA VAL A 578 -9.28 3.80 5.38
C VAL A 578 -9.96 3.34 6.66
N MET A 579 -10.17 2.03 6.83
CA MET A 579 -10.72 1.46 8.06
C MET A 579 -9.81 1.71 9.27
N LEU A 580 -8.50 1.50 9.10
CA LEU A 580 -7.50 1.74 10.14
C LEU A 580 -7.40 3.23 10.53
N ALA A 581 -7.40 4.13 9.54
CA ALA A 581 -7.39 5.57 9.79
C ALA A 581 -8.66 6.04 10.51
N ALA A 582 -9.84 5.50 10.17
CA ALA A 582 -11.08 5.80 10.85
C ALA A 582 -11.08 5.34 12.32
N LEU A 583 -10.55 4.15 12.61
CA LEU A 583 -10.37 3.67 13.97
C LEU A 583 -9.45 4.59 14.77
N CYS A 584 -8.28 4.92 14.21
CA CYS A 584 -7.31 5.79 14.88
C CYS A 584 -7.91 7.17 15.18
N ALA A 585 -8.62 7.77 14.22
CA ALA A 585 -9.28 9.05 14.39
C ALA A 585 -10.34 9.02 15.51
N GLU A 586 -11.20 8.00 15.54
CA GLU A 586 -12.26 7.87 16.54
C GLU A 586 -11.72 7.61 17.96
N LEU A 587 -10.58 6.94 18.05
CA LEU A 587 -9.90 6.65 19.31
C LEU A 587 -8.97 7.78 19.79
N GLY A 588 -8.74 8.79 18.94
CA GLY A 588 -7.70 9.80 19.16
C GLY A 588 -6.28 9.23 19.15
N TYR A 589 -6.08 8.05 18.57
CA TYR A 589 -4.79 7.36 18.50
C TYR A 589 -3.95 7.95 17.37
N ARG A 590 -2.91 8.71 17.73
CA ARG A 590 -2.12 9.51 16.77
C ARG A 590 -0.85 8.81 16.30
N THR A 591 -0.05 8.36 17.25
CA THR A 591 1.31 7.85 16.98
C THR A 591 1.51 6.55 17.72
N GLY A 592 1.99 5.53 17.01
CA GLY A 592 2.35 4.24 17.58
C GLY A 592 1.85 3.02 16.79
N PRO A 593 2.30 1.83 17.19
CA PRO A 593 1.98 0.56 16.54
C PRO A 593 0.57 0.08 16.89
N LEU A 594 -0.10 -0.51 15.90
CA LEU A 594 -1.45 -1.02 16.01
C LEU A 594 -1.52 -2.44 15.43
N THR A 595 -1.98 -3.38 16.23
CA THR A 595 -2.23 -4.76 15.80
C THR A 595 -3.74 -5.04 15.79
N LEU A 596 -4.23 -5.77 14.81
CA LEU A 596 -5.63 -6.20 14.76
C LEU A 596 -5.76 -7.61 14.22
N ASP A 597 -6.74 -8.33 14.73
CA ASP A 597 -7.18 -9.59 14.14
C ASP A 597 -8.42 -9.36 13.29
N ALA A 598 -8.49 -10.07 12.16
CA ALA A 598 -9.59 -9.94 11.21
C ALA A 598 -9.99 -11.30 10.60
N VAL A 599 -11.23 -11.38 10.14
CA VAL A 599 -11.77 -12.53 9.41
C VAL A 599 -12.42 -12.04 8.12
N LEU A 600 -11.99 -12.58 6.99
CA LEU A 600 -12.75 -12.49 5.74
C LEU A 600 -13.79 -13.60 5.73
N GLY A 601 -15.03 -13.25 6.03
CA GLY A 601 -16.14 -14.18 6.09
C GLY A 601 -16.48 -14.76 4.71
N ARG A 602 -17.11 -15.93 4.70
CA ARG A 602 -17.62 -16.55 3.45
C ARG A 602 -18.68 -15.70 2.73
N ASP A 603 -19.28 -14.76 3.43
CA ASP A 603 -20.19 -13.75 2.88
C ASP A 603 -19.47 -12.59 2.18
N GLY A 604 -18.13 -12.63 2.10
CA GLY A 604 -17.28 -11.64 1.43
C GLY A 604 -17.01 -10.39 2.25
N LYS A 605 -17.45 -10.32 3.51
CA LYS A 605 -17.22 -9.18 4.40
C LYS A 605 -15.95 -9.37 5.23
N PHE A 606 -15.25 -8.27 5.45
CA PHE A 606 -14.01 -8.25 6.25
C PHE A 606 -14.30 -7.72 7.65
N TYR A 607 -14.36 -8.64 8.61
CA TYR A 607 -14.70 -8.37 10.00
C TYR A 607 -13.45 -8.14 10.83
N LEU A 608 -13.38 -7.01 11.54
CA LEU A 608 -12.36 -6.81 12.57
C LEU A 608 -12.83 -7.48 13.87
N ILE A 609 -11.94 -8.27 14.49
CA ILE A 609 -12.25 -9.13 15.64
C ILE A 609 -11.81 -8.49 16.94
N GLU A 610 -10.53 -8.12 17.02
CA GLU A 610 -9.91 -7.47 18.17
C GLU A 610 -8.80 -6.53 17.70
N MET A 611 -8.44 -5.58 18.55
CA MET A 611 -7.33 -4.66 18.33
C MET A 611 -6.42 -4.60 19.55
N GLY A 612 -5.18 -4.18 19.35
CA GLY A 612 -4.26 -3.79 20.41
C GLY A 612 -3.45 -2.58 19.96
N ALA A 613 -3.43 -1.51 20.76
CA ALA A 613 -2.59 -0.32 20.51
C ALA A 613 -1.12 -0.57 20.92
N ARG A 614 -0.55 -1.63 20.36
CA ARG A 614 0.82 -2.12 20.56
C ARG A 614 1.25 -3.00 19.39
N MET A 615 2.53 -3.39 19.36
CA MET A 615 3.04 -4.35 18.38
C MET A 615 2.54 -5.79 18.65
N GLY A 616 2.35 -6.55 17.58
CA GLY A 616 2.15 -8.00 17.62
C GLY A 616 3.26 -8.76 18.36
N GLY A 617 2.94 -9.97 18.79
CA GLY A 617 3.93 -10.95 19.29
C GLY A 617 4.25 -12.02 18.25
N ASN A 618 4.85 -13.13 18.69
CA ASN A 618 5.08 -14.33 17.87
C ASN A 618 5.96 -14.11 16.62
N GLY A 619 6.97 -13.25 16.69
CA GLY A 619 7.87 -13.04 15.55
C GLY A 619 7.27 -12.17 14.42
N LEU A 620 6.12 -11.52 14.66
CA LEU A 620 5.41 -10.75 13.62
C LEU A 620 6.24 -9.59 13.08
N ALA A 621 6.89 -8.83 13.97
CA ALA A 621 7.68 -7.69 13.56
C ALA A 621 8.92 -8.12 12.77
N GLU A 622 9.57 -9.20 13.19
CA GLU A 622 10.71 -9.82 12.52
C GLU A 622 10.32 -10.35 11.13
N ALA A 623 9.18 -11.03 11.02
CA ALA A 623 8.67 -11.50 9.74
C ALA A 623 8.33 -10.34 8.79
N ILE A 624 7.80 -9.23 9.33
CA ILE A 624 7.51 -8.02 8.55
C ILE A 624 8.80 -7.36 8.09
N GLU A 625 9.83 -7.27 8.93
CA GLU A 625 11.15 -6.75 8.55
C GLU A 625 11.78 -7.61 7.44
N HIS A 626 11.76 -8.95 7.59
CA HIS A 626 12.28 -9.87 6.58
C HIS A 626 11.48 -9.90 5.29
N SER A 627 10.18 -9.60 5.34
CA SER A 627 9.38 -9.55 4.13
C SER A 627 9.48 -8.19 3.42
N THR A 628 9.29 -7.11 4.18
CA THR A 628 9.03 -5.76 3.66
C THR A 628 10.17 -4.78 3.90
N GLY A 629 11.23 -5.16 4.64
CA GLY A 629 12.32 -4.26 5.01
C GLY A 629 11.96 -3.24 6.10
N VAL A 630 10.72 -3.22 6.58
CA VAL A 630 10.28 -2.31 7.65
C VAL A 630 10.50 -2.94 9.01
N ASP A 631 11.38 -2.33 9.80
CA ASP A 631 11.55 -2.65 11.21
C ASP A 631 10.47 -1.94 12.04
N LEU A 632 9.40 -2.67 12.35
CA LEU A 632 8.33 -2.16 13.19
C LEU A 632 8.75 -1.96 14.65
N ILE A 633 9.77 -2.67 15.15
CA ILE A 633 10.24 -2.53 16.52
C ILE A 633 10.97 -1.21 16.68
N ALA A 634 11.93 -0.90 15.81
CA ALA A 634 12.58 0.41 15.82
C ALA A 634 11.58 1.55 15.63
N ALA A 635 10.64 1.39 14.70
CA ALA A 635 9.60 2.41 14.48
C ALA A 635 8.69 2.61 15.72
N GLY A 636 8.35 1.52 16.42
CA GLY A 636 7.60 1.58 17.68
C GLY A 636 8.40 2.22 18.82
N ILE A 637 9.71 1.96 18.90
CA ILE A 637 10.62 2.61 19.85
C ILE A 637 10.71 4.11 19.56
N ALA A 638 10.91 4.50 18.30
CA ALA A 638 10.97 5.90 17.89
C ALA A 638 9.65 6.63 18.24
N ALA A 639 8.51 6.02 17.93
CA ALA A 639 7.20 6.54 18.32
C ALA A 639 7.05 6.74 19.84
N ALA A 640 7.48 5.78 20.66
CA ALA A 640 7.38 5.87 22.11
C ALA A 640 8.36 6.87 22.76
N THR A 641 9.41 7.25 22.03
CA THR A 641 10.48 8.15 22.51
C THR A 641 10.40 9.54 21.90
N GLY A 642 9.51 9.77 20.94
CA GLY A 642 9.37 11.02 20.20
C GLY A 642 10.46 11.24 19.14
N ASP A 643 11.24 10.20 18.83
CA ASP A 643 12.25 10.24 17.79
C ASP A 643 11.60 10.12 16.40
N GLU A 644 12.33 10.49 15.34
CA GLU A 644 11.83 10.42 13.97
C GLU A 644 11.58 8.96 13.54
N VAL A 645 10.38 8.70 13.03
CA VAL A 645 9.99 7.39 12.50
C VAL A 645 10.45 7.29 11.03
N VAL A 646 11.53 6.55 10.80
CA VAL A 646 12.07 6.30 9.45
C VAL A 646 11.66 4.91 8.97
N LEU A 647 11.01 4.85 7.80
CA LEU A 647 10.58 3.60 7.18
C LEU A 647 11.16 3.47 5.78
N SER A 648 11.66 2.29 5.43
CA SER A 648 12.20 1.98 4.10
C SER A 648 11.59 0.69 3.55
N PRO A 649 10.29 0.71 3.16
CA PRO A 649 9.62 -0.47 2.66
C PRO A 649 10.17 -0.91 1.30
N ARG A 650 10.23 -2.21 1.09
CA ARG A 650 10.50 -2.90 -0.19
C ARG A 650 9.35 -3.83 -0.55
N ASP A 651 9.37 -4.33 -1.78
CA ASP A 651 8.40 -5.32 -2.24
C ASP A 651 8.37 -6.53 -1.29
N PRO A 652 7.17 -6.92 -0.78
CA PRO A 652 7.06 -8.00 0.18
C PRO A 652 7.55 -9.33 -0.39
N ARG A 653 8.56 -9.92 0.25
CA ARG A 653 9.00 -11.29 -0.03
C ARG A 653 8.16 -12.29 0.75
N PRO A 654 7.69 -13.40 0.15
CA PRO A 654 6.97 -14.46 0.86
C PRO A 654 7.72 -14.90 2.12
N THR A 655 7.07 -14.71 3.27
CA THR A 655 7.64 -14.95 4.60
C THR A 655 6.60 -15.63 5.46
N LEU A 656 7.01 -16.69 6.15
CA LEU A 656 6.17 -17.52 6.99
C LEU A 656 6.69 -17.54 8.41
N ILE A 657 5.78 -17.47 9.37
CA ILE A 657 6.05 -17.76 10.78
C ILE A 657 5.45 -19.13 11.07
N HIS A 658 6.27 -20.06 11.54
CA HIS A 658 5.82 -21.36 12.03
C HIS A 658 5.91 -21.38 13.56
N ILE A 659 4.79 -21.61 14.25
CA ILE A 659 4.79 -21.74 15.71
C ILE A 659 5.19 -23.17 16.09
N LEU A 660 6.23 -23.29 16.92
CA LEU A 660 6.67 -24.57 17.45
C LEU A 660 5.82 -24.92 18.66
N ALA A 661 5.07 -26.02 18.53
CA ALA A 661 4.06 -26.42 19.48
C ALA A 661 3.99 -27.94 19.59
N SER A 662 3.51 -28.43 20.74
CA SER A 662 3.28 -29.85 20.99
C SER A 662 1.79 -30.12 21.12
N ASP A 663 1.32 -31.24 20.59
CA ASP A 663 -0.03 -31.75 20.80
C ASP A 663 -0.16 -32.55 22.11
N ARG A 664 0.98 -32.88 22.73
CA ARG A 664 1.08 -33.65 23.98
C ARG A 664 1.82 -32.87 25.05
N GLY A 665 1.50 -33.18 26.30
CA GLY A 665 2.28 -32.74 27.46
C GLY A 665 3.40 -33.73 27.76
N GLY A 666 4.52 -33.23 28.27
CA GLY A 666 5.65 -34.08 28.65
C GLY A 666 6.90 -33.27 28.92
N ARG A 667 7.92 -33.92 29.48
CA ARG A 667 9.24 -33.31 29.65
C ARG A 667 10.07 -33.54 28.40
N ILE A 668 10.70 -32.48 27.89
CA ILE A 668 11.66 -32.58 26.78
C ILE A 668 12.89 -33.31 27.28
N VAL A 669 13.18 -34.46 26.69
CA VAL A 669 14.40 -35.24 26.96
C VAL A 669 15.54 -34.76 26.07
N ARG A 670 15.22 -34.38 24.83
CA ARG A 670 16.22 -33.95 23.85
C ARG A 670 15.60 -33.09 22.77
N ILE A 671 16.37 -32.12 22.27
CA ILE A 671 16.02 -31.34 21.06
C ILE A 671 17.03 -31.68 19.96
N GLU A 672 16.54 -32.13 18.81
CA GLU A 672 17.36 -32.53 17.66
C GLU A 672 17.07 -31.64 16.44
N GLY A 673 18.06 -31.40 15.59
CA GLY A 673 17.86 -30.65 14.33
C GLY A 673 18.04 -29.13 14.45
N VAL A 674 18.46 -28.60 15.61
CA VAL A 674 18.53 -27.14 15.84
C VAL A 674 19.56 -26.47 14.94
N ASP A 675 20.78 -27.01 14.88
CA ASP A 675 21.86 -26.45 14.08
C ASP A 675 21.60 -26.63 12.58
N GLU A 676 21.03 -27.76 12.18
CA GLU A 676 20.60 -28.02 10.81
C GLU A 676 19.54 -27.01 10.36
N VAL A 677 18.54 -26.73 11.19
CA VAL A 677 17.49 -25.74 10.88
C VAL A 677 18.05 -24.32 10.84
N ARG A 678 18.95 -23.95 11.76
CA ARG A 678 19.62 -22.64 11.72
C ARG A 678 20.49 -22.45 10.47
N ALA A 679 21.01 -23.53 9.90
CA ALA A 679 21.79 -23.51 8.68
C ALA A 679 20.92 -23.48 7.40
N MET A 680 19.60 -23.71 7.50
CA MET A 680 18.72 -23.67 6.33
C MET A 680 18.68 -22.25 5.72
N PRO A 681 18.94 -22.08 4.41
CA PRO A 681 18.98 -20.75 3.77
C PRO A 681 17.68 -19.94 3.88
N ALA A 682 16.55 -20.62 4.06
CA ALA A 682 15.25 -19.99 4.20
C ALA A 682 14.95 -19.51 5.63
N VAL A 683 15.64 -20.04 6.65
CA VAL A 683 15.38 -19.71 8.06
C VAL A 683 16.16 -18.45 8.43
N HIS A 684 15.44 -17.41 8.80
CA HIS A 684 16.03 -16.14 9.24
C HIS A 684 16.08 -16.00 10.76
N ASN A 685 15.08 -16.57 11.44
CA ASN A 685 15.06 -16.61 12.89
C ASN A 685 14.53 -17.96 13.37
N LEU A 686 15.14 -18.51 14.43
CA LEU A 686 14.67 -19.67 15.16
C LEU A 686 14.79 -19.36 16.65
N GLU A 687 13.66 -19.04 17.26
CA GLU A 687 13.56 -18.68 18.67
C GLU A 687 12.97 -19.86 19.44
N LEU A 688 13.70 -20.34 20.46
CA LEU A 688 13.29 -21.44 21.32
C LEU A 688 13.11 -20.93 22.74
N PHE A 689 11.93 -21.15 23.31
CA PHE A 689 11.60 -20.82 24.70
C PHE A 689 11.64 -22.04 25.62
N ALA A 690 11.60 -23.24 25.04
CA ALA A 690 11.73 -24.50 25.74
C ALA A 690 13.12 -25.07 25.51
N GLU A 691 13.75 -25.51 26.60
CA GLU A 691 15.04 -26.18 26.60
C GLU A 691 14.87 -27.66 26.95
N GLU A 692 15.95 -28.44 26.86
CA GLU A 692 15.96 -29.79 27.45
C GLU A 692 15.58 -29.71 28.94
N ASP A 693 14.90 -30.74 29.44
CA ASP A 693 14.25 -30.81 30.76
C ASP A 693 13.05 -29.88 30.98
N SER A 694 12.72 -28.99 30.04
CA SER A 694 11.51 -28.17 30.14
C SER A 694 10.25 -29.05 30.04
N TYR A 695 9.24 -28.74 30.86
CA TYR A 695 7.92 -29.36 30.77
C TYR A 695 7.03 -28.59 29.80
N VAL A 696 6.57 -29.25 28.74
CA VAL A 696 5.67 -28.68 27.74
C VAL A 696 4.26 -29.18 27.96
N LYS A 697 3.29 -28.36 27.54
CA LYS A 697 1.86 -28.66 27.60
C LYS A 697 1.30 -28.79 26.19
N PRO A 698 0.18 -29.51 26.00
CA PRO A 698 -0.57 -29.45 24.76
C PRO A 698 -0.87 -28.01 24.36
N TYR A 699 -0.75 -27.67 23.08
CA TYR A 699 -0.85 -26.30 22.59
C TYR A 699 -2.30 -25.81 22.49
N GLU A 700 -2.88 -25.53 23.65
CA GLU A 700 -4.27 -25.12 23.83
C GLU A 700 -4.41 -23.60 23.97
N GLN A 701 -3.30 -22.90 24.20
CA GLN A 701 -3.23 -21.44 24.29
C GLN A 701 -1.86 -20.95 23.83
N ALA A 702 -1.79 -19.71 23.35
CA ALA A 702 -0.59 -19.16 22.72
C ALA A 702 0.66 -19.20 23.63
N GLY A 703 0.49 -19.08 24.95
CA GLY A 703 1.58 -19.14 25.92
C GLY A 703 2.16 -20.53 26.18
N TYR A 704 1.68 -21.58 25.51
CA TYR A 704 2.23 -22.94 25.59
C TYR A 704 3.10 -23.31 24.38
N LYS A 705 3.38 -22.36 23.48
CA LYS A 705 4.34 -22.57 22.39
C LYS A 705 5.75 -22.83 22.98
N MET A 706 6.51 -23.66 22.28
CA MET A 706 7.91 -23.98 22.61
C MET A 706 8.87 -23.02 21.93
N GLY A 707 8.41 -22.28 20.93
CA GLY A 707 9.23 -21.39 20.10
C GLY A 707 8.51 -20.98 18.83
N TYR A 708 9.23 -20.33 17.92
CA TYR A 708 8.78 -20.08 16.56
C TYR A 708 9.96 -20.00 15.59
N ALA A 709 9.69 -20.18 14.30
CA ALA A 709 10.64 -19.95 13.23
C ALA A 709 10.10 -18.96 12.21
N VAL A 710 10.96 -18.07 11.72
CA VAL A 710 10.65 -17.13 10.63
C VAL A 710 11.42 -17.60 9.39
N LEU A 711 10.69 -17.92 8.33
CA LEU A 711 11.22 -18.43 7.07
C LEU A 711 10.89 -17.46 5.93
N SER A 712 11.81 -17.21 5.00
CA SER A 712 11.54 -16.39 3.81
C SER A 712 12.14 -16.99 2.54
N ALA A 713 11.34 -17.06 1.48
CA ALA A 713 11.74 -17.63 0.20
C ALA A 713 11.26 -16.75 -0.97
N PRO A 714 11.80 -16.90 -2.20
CA PRO A 714 11.40 -16.07 -3.32
C PRO A 714 9.92 -16.20 -3.68
N THR A 715 9.33 -17.39 -3.50
CA THR A 715 7.92 -17.66 -3.81
C THR A 715 7.19 -18.32 -2.64
N VAL A 716 5.85 -18.26 -2.66
CA VAL A 716 5.01 -18.93 -1.64
C VAL A 716 5.21 -20.46 -1.64
N PRO A 717 5.25 -21.15 -2.79
CA PRO A 717 5.59 -22.58 -2.80
C PRO A 717 6.94 -22.91 -2.14
N ASP A 718 7.96 -22.08 -2.36
CA ASP A 718 9.30 -22.31 -1.79
C ASP A 718 9.31 -22.17 -0.26
N VAL A 719 8.58 -21.18 0.29
CA VAL A 719 8.53 -21.00 1.75
C VAL A 719 7.75 -22.11 2.44
N LEU A 720 6.71 -22.64 1.78
CA LEU A 720 5.96 -23.81 2.27
C LEU A 720 6.81 -25.09 2.21
N ALA A 721 7.63 -25.27 1.17
CA ALA A 721 8.57 -26.38 1.10
C ALA A 721 9.62 -26.30 2.23
N ALA A 722 10.12 -25.10 2.52
CA ALA A 722 11.04 -24.88 3.64
C ALA A 722 10.38 -25.12 5.01
N GLU A 723 9.09 -24.78 5.16
CA GLU A 723 8.32 -25.12 6.37
C GLU A 723 8.24 -26.64 6.58
N ASP A 724 7.97 -27.40 5.52
CA ASP A 724 7.91 -28.86 5.60
C ASP A 724 9.29 -29.48 5.93
N GLU A 725 10.37 -28.95 5.35
CA GLU A 725 11.74 -29.36 5.70
C GLU A 725 12.08 -29.06 7.16
N LEU A 726 11.71 -27.87 7.67
CA LEU A 726 11.88 -27.51 9.08
C LEU A 726 11.14 -28.48 9.99
N ARG A 727 9.88 -28.80 9.70
CA ARG A 727 9.06 -29.76 10.47
C ARG A 727 9.62 -31.18 10.39
N GLY A 728 10.26 -31.52 9.27
CA GLY A 728 10.98 -32.78 9.06
C GLY A 728 12.23 -32.90 9.92
N THR A 729 12.93 -31.78 10.14
CA THR A 729 14.27 -31.72 10.73
C THR A 729 14.24 -31.46 12.24
N LEU A 730 13.50 -30.45 12.70
CA LEU A 730 13.44 -30.10 14.12
C LEU A 730 12.56 -31.09 14.89
N LYS A 731 13.12 -31.74 15.92
CA LYS A 731 12.39 -32.70 16.76
C LYS A 731 12.55 -32.37 18.23
N PHE A 732 11.43 -32.36 18.94
CA PHE A 732 11.38 -32.33 20.41
C PHE A 732 11.01 -33.73 20.88
N LEU A 733 11.96 -34.43 21.49
CA LEU A 733 11.73 -35.77 22.04
C LEU A 733 11.21 -35.64 23.47
N LEU A 734 10.00 -36.14 23.71
CA LEU A 734 9.38 -36.14 25.03
C LEU A 734 9.56 -37.51 25.69
N ASP A 735 9.70 -37.56 27.01
CA ASP A 735 9.66 -38.84 27.73
C ASP A 735 8.24 -39.44 27.63
N GLU A 736 8.16 -40.73 27.30
CA GLU A 736 6.92 -41.47 27.42
C GLU A 736 6.82 -42.10 28.81
N GLN A 737 6.23 -41.39 29.77
CA GLN A 737 5.58 -41.99 30.94
C GLN A 737 4.60 -41.05 31.65
N GLY A 738 3.30 -41.43 31.65
CA GLY A 738 2.37 -40.95 32.67
C GLY A 738 0.90 -40.75 32.27
N ALA A 739 0.24 -41.77 31.72
CA ALA A 739 -1.21 -41.86 31.92
C ALA A 739 -1.51 -41.92 33.42
N ALA A 740 -2.48 -41.09 33.86
CA ALA A 740 -3.15 -41.06 35.16
C ALA A 740 -2.34 -40.62 36.40
N VAL A 741 -2.61 -39.38 36.84
CA VAL A 741 -2.83 -39.08 38.27
C VAL A 741 -4.22 -38.45 38.38
N PRO A 742 -5.18 -39.08 39.07
CA PRO A 742 -6.53 -38.54 39.22
C PRO A 742 -6.60 -37.49 40.34
N LEU A 743 -7.32 -36.40 40.01
CA LEU A 743 -8.18 -35.58 40.89
C LEU A 743 -7.53 -34.59 41.87
N PRO A 744 -8.21 -33.47 42.24
CA PRO A 744 -9.65 -33.18 42.16
C PRO A 744 -10.12 -32.35 40.97
#